data_AF-A0AAP0MSX7-F1
#
_entry.id   AF-A0AAP0MSX7-F1
#
_cell.length_a   1.000
_cell.length_b   1.000
_cell.length_c   1.000
_cell.angle_alpha   90.00
_cell.angle_beta   90.00
_cell.angle_gamma   90.00
#
_symmetry.space_group_name_H-M   'P 1'
#
loop_
_entity.id
_entity.type
_entity.pdbx_description
1 polymer ?
#
loop_
_entity_poly.entity_id
_entity_poly.type
_entity_poly.pdbx_seq_one_letter_code
_entity_poly.pdbx_strand_id
1 'polypeptide(L)'
;MRLLAPTLFLLSCLLFSLRQRPTLAAKQSYVVYLGAHSHGPELSSVDLNRVTQSHYEFLGSYLGSNENPEEAIFYSYTRHINGFAAKLDDAVAAEIAKHPKVLSVFLSKEKKLHTTHSWEFLGLEQNGRIPPNSIWEKARYGEDAIIGNIDSGVWPESKSFSDEGFGPIPSKWKGICQNDKDSRFHCNRKLIGARYFNHEFAVHKGPLNSSFYSPRDIDGHGTHTLSTAGGNFVAGASVFGFGKGTAKGGSPKARVAAYKVCWEGSGGCFDGDIIAAFDMAIHDGVDVLSVSLGGEKPSQLLEDGIAIGSFHAVQHGIVVVTSAGNEGPADSTASNVAPWQIVVGASTTDRDFANYVVLGNNKRFKGQSLSMKGLPSDKLFPFISAEDAKLANASIENALICKKGTLDPKKVKGKILVCLDVNTRSVDKGLQAALAGAAGIVLVNLPEYGNDRMTDPHVLPASDINFNDSVSLFSYITSIKHPVGYITRPTTEFGTKPAPFMAAFSSKGPNIITPEILKPDITAPGENIIAAYTEAQSPTHLNYDKRRSPFNSVSGTSMSCPHISGIASLLKILHPDWSPAAIQSAIMTTASTHDNNKQQILNASFAEATPFSYGAGHVQPNLAMDPGLVYDLTANDYLNFLCTLGYNKKEIFWFSKNYTYTCPKHTISLVDFNYPSITVPKLSGSITVTRKVKNVGSPGTYQALLKSPKGVSVTIAPKSLKFINVGEEKSFKVIIKAQNASVTKDYAFGELIWSDDKHHQVRSPIVVKAV
;
A
#
# COMPACT_ATOMS: atom_id res chain seq x y z
N MET A 1 89.39 23.04 12.09
CA MET A 1 89.15 23.18 10.64
C MET A 1 87.77 22.60 10.35
N ARG A 2 86.86 23.43 9.79
CA ARG A 2 85.57 23.09 9.14
C ARG A 2 84.37 22.67 10.00
N LEU A 3 83.52 23.69 10.24
CA LEU A 3 82.07 23.77 9.99
C LEU A 3 81.40 22.57 9.28
N LEU A 4 80.24 22.16 9.81
CA LEU A 4 78.99 21.70 9.15
C LEU A 4 78.03 21.23 10.29
N ALA A 5 76.76 21.60 10.46
CA ALA A 5 75.91 22.65 9.89
C ALA A 5 74.66 22.77 10.81
N PRO A 6 74.19 23.97 11.21
CA PRO A 6 72.95 24.15 11.98
C PRO A 6 71.69 24.11 11.08
N THR A 7 71.82 23.69 9.82
CA THR A 7 70.75 23.75 8.82
C THR A 7 69.74 22.60 8.92
N LEU A 8 70.08 21.42 9.46
CA LEU A 8 69.14 20.29 9.49
C LEU A 8 68.00 20.45 10.52
N PHE A 9 68.26 21.09 11.67
CA PHE A 9 67.23 21.27 12.71
C PHE A 9 66.26 22.41 12.36
N LEU A 10 66.77 23.48 11.74
CA LEU A 10 65.95 24.57 11.19
C LEU A 10 65.12 24.12 9.99
N LEU A 11 65.62 23.22 9.12
CA LEU A 11 64.82 22.66 8.02
C LEU A 11 63.71 21.74 8.52
N SER A 12 63.95 20.97 9.59
CA SER A 12 62.93 20.10 10.23
C SER A 12 61.77 20.93 10.83
N CYS A 13 62.09 22.00 11.55
CA CYS A 13 61.06 22.91 12.07
C CYS A 13 60.35 23.71 10.97
N LEU A 14 61.05 24.16 9.91
CA LEU A 14 60.41 24.82 8.77
C LEU A 14 59.50 23.88 7.97
N LEU A 15 59.90 22.62 7.76
CA LEU A 15 59.10 21.62 7.05
C LEU A 15 57.86 21.16 7.84
N PHE A 16 57.91 21.19 9.18
CA PHE A 16 56.72 20.98 10.02
C PHE A 16 55.77 22.19 10.02
N SER A 17 56.29 23.43 9.96
CA SER A 17 55.43 24.63 9.79
C SER A 17 54.84 24.77 8.38
N LEU A 18 55.49 24.25 7.34
CA LEU A 18 55.02 24.29 5.95
C LEU A 18 54.04 23.16 5.58
N ARG A 19 53.72 22.25 6.52
CA ARG A 19 52.69 21.20 6.36
C ARG A 19 51.43 21.42 7.21
N GLN A 20 51.26 22.60 7.82
CA GLN A 20 49.94 23.05 8.24
C GLN A 20 49.29 23.80 7.06
N ARG A 21 48.57 23.07 6.20
CA ARG A 21 47.53 23.73 5.42
C ARG A 21 46.53 24.28 6.43
N PRO A 22 46.16 25.57 6.43
CA PRO A 22 44.98 25.98 7.14
C PRO A 22 43.84 25.20 6.50
N THR A 23 43.25 24.25 7.24
CA THR A 23 41.88 23.84 6.96
C THR A 23 41.05 25.10 7.16
N LEU A 24 40.85 25.87 6.10
CA LEU A 24 39.73 26.79 6.01
C LEU A 24 38.50 25.92 6.27
N ALA A 25 37.92 26.07 7.46
CA ALA A 25 36.65 25.45 7.78
C ALA A 25 35.68 25.89 6.68
N ALA A 26 35.02 24.93 6.03
CA ALA A 26 34.06 25.27 5.00
C ALA A 26 32.83 25.89 5.69
N LYS A 27 32.56 27.17 5.42
CA LYS A 27 31.34 27.84 5.89
C LYS A 27 30.12 27.03 5.46
N GLN A 28 29.26 26.70 6.42
CA GLN A 28 28.03 25.95 6.19
C GLN A 28 26.81 26.86 6.34
N SER A 29 25.67 26.43 5.81
CA SER A 29 24.43 27.19 5.90
C SER A 29 23.80 26.98 7.27
N TYR A 30 23.70 28.03 8.08
CA TYR A 30 23.10 28.01 9.42
C TYR A 30 21.84 28.88 9.45
N VAL A 31 20.87 28.47 10.27
CA VAL A 31 19.70 29.29 10.64
C VAL A 31 19.89 29.76 12.07
N VAL A 32 19.81 31.08 12.27
CA VAL A 32 19.82 31.75 13.59
C VAL A 32 18.40 32.23 13.87
N TYR A 33 17.75 31.63 14.86
CA TYR A 33 16.37 31.93 15.24
C TYR A 33 16.32 32.74 16.53
N LEU A 34 15.70 33.91 16.47
CA LEU A 34 15.61 34.89 17.56
C LEU A 34 14.19 34.96 18.18
N GLY A 35 13.25 34.14 17.71
CA GLY A 35 11.85 34.12 18.17
C GLY A 35 10.88 34.84 17.23
N ALA A 36 9.81 35.44 17.76
CA ALA A 36 8.88 36.27 16.99
C ALA A 36 9.28 37.75 17.05
N HIS A 37 8.88 38.53 16.05
CA HIS A 37 9.02 40.00 16.11
C HIS A 37 7.98 40.61 17.05
N SER A 38 8.34 41.72 17.70
CA SER A 38 7.47 42.45 18.64
C SER A 38 6.68 43.59 17.98
N HIS A 39 6.66 43.66 16.65
CA HIS A 39 5.98 44.73 15.90
C HIS A 39 4.51 44.36 15.60
N GLY A 40 3.70 45.36 15.26
CA GLY A 40 2.25 45.21 15.01
C GLY A 40 1.91 44.66 13.62
N PRO A 41 0.62 44.41 13.31
CA PRO A 41 0.18 43.75 12.08
C PRO A 41 0.40 44.57 10.79
N GLU A 42 0.62 45.89 10.90
CA GLU A 42 0.92 46.76 9.76
C GLU A 42 2.41 47.11 9.71
N LEU A 43 3.09 46.71 8.64
CA LEU A 43 4.54 46.91 8.46
C LEU A 43 4.82 47.71 7.20
N SER A 44 5.55 48.82 7.34
CA SER A 44 6.08 49.58 6.21
C SER A 44 7.37 48.93 5.67
N SER A 45 7.79 49.33 4.46
CA SER A 45 9.09 48.93 3.91
C SER A 45 10.26 49.42 4.78
N VAL A 46 10.10 50.54 5.47
CA VAL A 46 11.10 51.10 6.39
C VAL A 46 11.27 50.19 7.61
N ASP A 47 10.17 49.63 8.14
CA ASP A 47 10.22 48.71 9.28
C ASP A 47 10.93 47.40 8.93
N LEU A 48 10.64 46.84 7.75
CA LEU A 48 11.30 45.62 7.26
C LEU A 48 12.80 45.85 7.00
N ASN A 49 13.18 47.04 6.50
CA ASN A 49 14.58 47.41 6.29
C ASN A 49 15.30 47.58 7.63
N ARG A 50 14.67 48.20 8.63
CA ARG A 50 15.25 48.34 9.97
C ARG A 50 15.48 46.98 10.65
N VAL A 51 14.55 46.04 10.48
CA VAL A 51 14.75 44.66 10.97
C VAL A 51 15.92 43.99 10.26
N THR A 52 16.01 44.12 8.94
CA THR A 52 17.13 43.55 8.16
C THR A 52 18.46 44.13 8.60
N GLN A 53 18.54 45.45 8.81
CA GLN A 53 19.75 46.10 9.33
C GLN A 53 20.11 45.60 10.72
N SER A 54 19.13 45.39 11.60
CA SER A 54 19.39 44.82 12.92
C SER A 54 19.95 43.39 12.86
N HIS A 55 19.59 42.59 11.84
CA HIS A 55 20.20 41.27 11.63
C HIS A 55 21.65 41.38 11.13
N TYR A 56 21.95 42.35 10.27
CA TYR A 56 23.32 42.60 9.80
C TYR A 56 24.23 43.10 10.93
N GLU A 57 23.75 44.05 11.74
CA GLU A 57 24.45 44.51 12.93
C GLU A 57 24.67 43.36 13.93
N PHE A 58 23.62 42.55 14.14
CA PHE A 58 23.70 41.41 15.04
C PHE A 58 24.76 40.41 14.57
N LEU A 59 24.71 39.96 13.31
CA LEU A 59 25.70 39.02 12.80
C LEU A 59 27.10 39.66 12.76
N GLY A 60 27.20 40.92 12.33
CA GLY A 60 28.44 41.67 12.27
C GLY A 60 29.19 41.75 13.60
N SER A 61 28.48 41.72 14.73
CA SER A 61 29.10 41.65 16.07
C SER A 61 29.85 40.34 16.38
N TYR A 62 29.63 39.29 15.58
CA TYR A 62 30.29 37.98 15.70
C TYR A 62 31.28 37.70 14.57
N LEU A 63 31.29 38.53 13.53
CA LEU A 63 32.16 38.37 12.37
C LEU A 63 33.46 39.21 12.54
N GLY A 64 34.56 38.73 11.97
CA GLY A 64 35.82 39.48 11.95
C GLY A 64 35.75 40.70 11.01
N SER A 65 36.66 41.67 11.18
CA SER A 65 36.67 42.95 10.44
C SER A 65 36.73 42.84 8.91
N ASN A 66 37.02 41.65 8.37
CA ASN A 66 37.14 41.38 6.93
C ASN A 66 35.93 40.63 6.35
N GLU A 67 34.87 40.37 7.14
CA GLU A 67 33.69 39.64 6.70
C GLU A 67 32.45 40.52 6.65
N ASN A 68 31.75 40.50 5.51
CA ASN A 68 30.55 41.32 5.30
C ASN A 68 29.28 40.53 5.73
N PRO A 69 28.55 40.96 6.78
CA PRO A 69 27.33 40.30 7.21
C PRO A 69 26.22 40.32 6.15
N GLU A 70 26.21 41.33 5.26
CA GLU A 70 25.26 41.42 4.15
C GLU A 70 25.48 40.33 3.10
N GLU A 71 26.73 39.91 2.89
CA GLU A 71 27.08 38.81 1.98
C GLU A 71 26.93 37.44 2.64
N ALA A 72 27.07 37.37 3.96
CA ALA A 72 26.91 36.14 4.73
C ALA A 72 25.44 35.74 4.88
N ILE A 73 24.54 36.72 5.11
CA ILE A 73 23.09 36.52 5.25
C ILE A 73 22.44 36.46 3.88
N PHE A 74 21.90 35.29 3.53
CA PHE A 74 21.16 35.12 2.28
C PHE A 74 19.63 35.12 2.49
N TYR A 75 19.15 35.01 3.73
CA TYR A 75 17.75 35.32 4.08
C TYR A 75 17.64 36.04 5.42
N SER A 76 16.90 37.16 5.43
CA SER A 76 16.51 37.90 6.63
C SER A 76 14.99 37.76 6.81
N TYR A 77 14.54 37.18 7.94
CA TYR A 77 13.12 36.96 8.21
C TYR A 77 12.55 38.19 8.95
N THR A 78 11.75 39.01 8.27
CA THR A 78 11.41 40.35 8.78
C THR A 78 9.95 40.54 9.20
N ARG A 79 9.09 39.55 8.90
CA ARG A 79 7.64 39.63 9.12
C ARG A 79 7.23 38.94 10.41
N HIS A 80 6.94 37.64 10.39
CA HIS A 80 6.38 36.95 11.56
C HIS A 80 7.41 36.16 12.38
N ILE A 81 8.57 35.92 11.79
CA ILE A 81 9.69 35.14 12.35
C ILE A 81 10.85 36.12 12.47
N ASN A 82 11.48 36.18 13.64
CA ASN A 82 12.70 36.95 13.90
C ASN A 82 13.92 36.03 13.80
N GLY A 83 14.86 36.37 12.94
CA GLY A 83 16.03 35.55 12.64
C GLY A 83 16.49 35.66 11.19
N PHE A 84 17.54 34.92 10.85
CA PHE A 84 18.16 34.94 9.53
C PHE A 84 18.85 33.60 9.21
N ALA A 85 19.12 33.38 7.92
CA ALA A 85 19.93 32.28 7.44
C ALA A 85 21.21 32.82 6.79
N ALA A 86 22.36 32.30 7.21
CA ALA A 86 23.67 32.78 6.82
C ALA A 86 24.68 31.66 6.59
N LYS A 87 25.72 31.93 5.79
CA LYS A 87 26.88 31.05 5.66
C LYS A 87 27.87 31.35 6.77
N LEU A 88 27.97 30.47 7.75
CA LEU A 88 28.76 30.66 8.97
C LEU A 88 29.76 29.52 9.16
N ASP A 89 30.86 29.83 9.83
CA ASP A 89 31.74 28.81 10.41
C ASP A 89 31.11 28.24 11.69
N ASP A 90 31.35 26.96 11.96
CA ASP A 90 30.78 26.26 13.13
C ASP A 90 31.11 26.96 14.45
N ALA A 91 32.31 27.54 14.56
CA ALA A 91 32.72 28.30 15.74
C ALA A 91 31.91 29.59 15.92
N VAL A 92 31.65 30.31 14.83
CA VAL A 92 30.82 31.53 14.83
C VAL A 92 29.38 31.17 15.18
N ALA A 93 28.84 30.08 14.59
CA ALA A 93 27.50 29.59 14.91
C ALA A 93 27.36 29.19 16.39
N ALA A 94 28.39 28.56 16.97
CA ALA A 94 28.42 28.18 18.39
C ALA A 94 28.49 29.39 19.33
N GLU A 95 29.22 30.44 18.99
CA GLU A 95 29.25 31.68 19.79
C GLU A 95 27.92 32.44 19.69
N ILE A 96 27.31 32.53 18.50
CA ILE A 96 25.98 33.11 18.33
C ILE A 96 24.95 32.36 19.18
N ALA A 97 25.03 31.02 19.25
CA ALA A 97 24.10 30.20 20.02
C ALA A 97 24.13 30.48 21.55
N LYS A 98 25.20 31.09 22.07
CA LYS A 98 25.30 31.46 23.49
C LYS A 98 24.60 32.78 23.82
N HIS A 99 24.21 33.55 22.81
CA HIS A 99 23.65 34.88 23.04
C HIS A 99 22.24 34.78 23.67
N PRO A 100 21.91 35.54 24.73
CA PRO A 100 20.64 35.40 25.46
C PRO A 100 19.37 35.65 24.62
N LYS A 101 19.48 36.39 23.51
CA LYS A 101 18.38 36.66 22.57
C LYS A 101 18.29 35.65 21.42
N VAL A 102 19.24 34.73 21.32
CA VAL A 102 19.24 33.67 20.30
C VAL A 102 18.57 32.45 20.90
N LEU A 103 17.46 32.06 20.29
CA LEU A 103 16.64 30.94 20.76
C LEU A 103 17.17 29.61 20.25
N SER A 104 17.69 29.59 19.02
CA SER A 104 18.47 28.47 18.50
C SER A 104 19.37 28.86 17.34
N VAL A 105 20.50 28.17 17.19
CA VAL A 105 21.31 28.16 15.98
C VAL A 105 21.45 26.72 15.53
N PHE A 106 21.11 26.44 14.28
CA PHE A 106 21.19 25.09 13.76
C PHE A 106 21.60 25.08 12.30
N LEU A 107 22.34 24.03 11.93
CA LEU A 107 22.73 23.79 10.55
C LEU A 107 21.47 23.59 9.70
N SER A 108 21.36 24.34 8.62
CA SER A 108 20.34 24.19 7.58
C SER A 108 20.54 22.86 6.87
N LYS A 109 19.50 22.02 6.86
CA LYS A 109 19.54 20.66 6.31
C LYS A 109 18.51 20.56 5.20
N GLU A 110 18.89 19.88 4.11
CA GLU A 110 17.96 19.43 3.07
C GLU A 110 16.78 18.64 3.68
N LYS A 111 15.55 18.88 3.21
CA LYS A 111 14.34 18.15 3.59
C LYS A 111 13.71 17.55 2.32
N LYS A 112 13.14 16.34 2.41
CA LYS A 112 12.53 15.62 1.27
C LYS A 112 11.11 15.14 1.58
N LEU A 113 10.27 15.11 0.54
CA LEU A 113 8.87 14.63 0.55
C LEU A 113 8.77 13.10 0.30
N HIS A 114 7.56 12.56 0.07
CA HIS A 114 6.99 11.53 0.95
C HIS A 114 6.76 10.08 0.35
N THR A 115 6.48 9.00 1.13
CA THR A 115 6.51 7.54 0.70
C THR A 115 7.72 7.15 -0.12
N THR A 116 7.96 5.85 -0.26
CA THR A 116 9.08 5.41 -1.08
C THR A 116 8.69 5.39 -2.54
N HIS A 117 7.43 5.04 -2.89
CA HIS A 117 6.99 5.03 -4.30
C HIS A 117 5.48 4.91 -4.60
N SER A 118 4.71 4.07 -3.88
CA SER A 118 3.38 3.63 -4.36
C SER A 118 2.37 4.76 -4.61
N TRP A 119 2.39 5.80 -3.78
CA TRP A 119 1.51 6.95 -3.96
C TRP A 119 1.97 7.93 -5.06
N GLU A 120 3.27 7.98 -5.35
CA GLU A 120 3.80 8.68 -6.54
C GLU A 120 3.37 7.93 -7.81
N PHE A 121 3.46 6.60 -7.81
CA PHE A 121 2.92 5.76 -8.88
C PHE A 121 1.41 5.98 -9.12
N LEU A 122 0.64 6.26 -8.06
CA LEU A 122 -0.78 6.64 -8.16
C LEU A 122 -1.02 8.10 -8.55
N GLY A 123 0.03 8.88 -8.82
CA GLY A 123 -0.07 10.27 -9.28
C GLY A 123 -0.45 11.28 -8.20
N LEU A 124 -0.34 10.92 -6.92
CA LEU A 124 -0.57 11.86 -5.80
C LEU A 124 0.62 12.79 -5.58
N GLU A 125 1.79 12.38 -6.08
CA GLU A 125 3.06 13.09 -6.09
C GLU A 125 3.73 12.89 -7.45
N GLN A 126 4.57 13.83 -7.84
CA GLN A 126 5.41 13.73 -9.01
C GLN A 126 6.77 14.35 -8.72
N ASN A 127 7.84 13.56 -8.82
CA ASN A 127 9.21 14.02 -8.58
C ASN A 127 9.40 14.68 -7.20
N GLY A 128 8.79 14.09 -6.17
CA GLY A 128 8.87 14.63 -4.81
C GLY A 128 8.10 15.94 -4.60
N ARG A 129 7.13 16.27 -5.47
CA ARG A 129 6.24 17.43 -5.33
C ARG A 129 4.78 16.99 -5.44
N ILE A 130 3.91 17.59 -4.65
CA ILE A 130 2.49 17.29 -4.65
C ILE A 130 1.80 18.25 -5.62
N PRO A 131 1.19 17.75 -6.71
CA PRO A 131 0.49 18.60 -7.66
C PRO A 131 -0.70 19.33 -7.01
N PRO A 132 -1.04 20.57 -7.42
CA PRO A 132 -2.20 21.30 -6.87
C PRO A 132 -3.56 20.62 -7.10
N ASN A 133 -3.64 19.74 -8.10
CA ASN A 133 -4.82 18.92 -8.42
C ASN A 133 -4.75 17.53 -7.76
N SER A 134 -3.76 17.25 -6.93
CA SER A 134 -3.69 16.03 -6.13
C SER A 134 -4.82 16.01 -5.10
N ILE A 135 -5.48 14.86 -4.93
CA ILE A 135 -6.49 14.67 -3.90
C ILE A 135 -5.94 14.91 -2.49
N TRP A 136 -4.64 14.74 -2.26
CA TRP A 136 -4.04 15.13 -0.98
C TRP A 136 -4.22 16.62 -0.69
N GLU A 137 -3.90 17.52 -1.62
CA GLU A 137 -4.07 18.96 -1.38
C GLU A 137 -5.55 19.31 -1.25
N LYS A 138 -6.37 18.79 -2.17
CA LYS A 138 -7.82 19.08 -2.20
C LYS A 138 -8.52 18.62 -0.92
N ALA A 139 -8.19 17.43 -0.43
CA ALA A 139 -8.79 16.83 0.76
C ALA A 139 -8.01 17.13 2.04
N ARG A 140 -7.10 18.12 2.05
CA ARG A 140 -6.26 18.48 3.20
C ARG A 140 -5.56 17.27 3.83
N TYR A 141 -5.10 16.35 3.00
CA TYR A 141 -4.40 15.11 3.38
C TYR A 141 -5.23 14.19 4.28
N GLY A 142 -6.55 14.37 4.31
CA GLY A 142 -7.46 13.60 5.14
C GLY A 142 -7.59 14.10 6.57
N GLU A 143 -7.20 15.35 6.83
CA GLU A 143 -7.26 15.96 8.16
C GLU A 143 -8.62 15.69 8.84
N ASP A 144 -8.55 15.12 10.05
CA ASP A 144 -9.68 14.76 10.92
C ASP A 144 -10.64 13.66 10.43
N ALA A 145 -10.39 13.04 9.29
CA ALA A 145 -10.98 11.73 8.98
C ALA A 145 -10.45 10.68 9.96
N ILE A 146 -11.27 9.68 10.31
CA ILE A 146 -10.90 8.61 11.23
C ILE A 146 -10.91 7.28 10.47
N ILE A 147 -9.72 6.70 10.29
CA ILE A 147 -9.55 5.38 9.67
C ILE A 147 -9.34 4.34 10.78
N GLY A 148 -10.24 3.36 10.86
CA GLY A 148 -10.06 2.18 11.70
C GLY A 148 -9.43 1.02 10.91
N ASN A 149 -8.54 0.23 11.52
CA ASN A 149 -8.18 -1.10 11.00
C ASN A 149 -8.58 -2.22 11.96
N ILE A 150 -9.14 -3.29 11.39
CA ILE A 150 -9.41 -4.55 12.11
C ILE A 150 -8.32 -5.54 11.67
N ASP A 151 -7.36 -5.82 12.55
CA ASP A 151 -6.08 -6.47 12.16
C ASP A 151 -5.36 -7.12 13.37
N SER A 152 -4.03 -7.31 13.30
CA SER A 152 -3.16 -7.85 14.38
C SER A 152 -2.71 -6.81 15.42
N GLY A 153 -3.21 -5.57 15.30
CA GLY A 153 -2.95 -4.47 16.24
C GLY A 153 -2.16 -3.33 15.64
N VAL A 154 -1.47 -2.55 16.49
CA VAL A 154 -0.58 -1.48 16.05
C VAL A 154 0.69 -1.38 16.90
N TRP A 155 1.83 -1.01 16.30
CA TRP A 155 3.06 -0.62 16.98
C TRP A 155 3.09 0.90 17.21
N PRO A 156 2.67 1.41 18.39
CA PRO A 156 2.39 2.83 18.58
C PRO A 156 3.64 3.72 18.49
N GLU A 157 4.83 3.19 18.76
CA GLU A 157 6.10 3.94 18.72
C GLU A 157 6.60 4.20 17.29
N SER A 158 5.95 3.61 16.27
CA SER A 158 6.31 3.89 14.88
C SER A 158 6.16 5.38 14.58
N LYS A 159 7.17 5.94 13.91
CA LYS A 159 7.13 7.35 13.46
C LYS A 159 5.96 7.63 12.52
N SER A 160 5.41 6.61 11.86
CA SER A 160 4.20 6.72 11.03
C SER A 160 2.96 7.06 11.86
N PHE A 161 3.01 6.89 13.18
CA PHE A 161 1.93 7.27 14.10
C PHE A 161 2.33 8.42 15.03
N SER A 162 3.38 9.17 14.67
CA SER A 162 3.70 10.44 15.33
C SER A 162 2.56 11.45 15.14
N ASP A 163 2.22 12.16 16.20
CA ASP A 163 1.20 13.20 16.22
C ASP A 163 1.76 14.63 16.14
N GLU A 164 3.01 14.74 15.70
CA GLU A 164 3.62 16.02 15.36
C GLU A 164 2.78 16.74 14.28
N GLY A 165 2.39 17.98 14.56
CA GLY A 165 1.56 18.79 13.67
C GLY A 165 0.05 18.49 13.71
N PHE A 166 -0.42 17.61 14.60
CA PHE A 166 -1.85 17.31 14.74
C PHE A 166 -2.55 18.26 15.73
N GLY A 167 -3.77 18.68 15.38
CA GLY A 167 -4.68 19.40 16.28
C GLY A 167 -5.32 18.49 17.35
N PRO A 168 -6.24 19.01 18.18
CA PRO A 168 -7.00 18.21 19.14
C PRO A 168 -7.75 17.06 18.44
N ILE A 169 -8.04 15.98 19.18
CA ILE A 169 -8.80 14.84 18.65
C ILE A 169 -10.22 15.32 18.29
N PRO A 170 -10.80 14.91 17.14
CA PRO A 170 -12.14 15.31 16.75
C PRO A 170 -13.18 14.95 17.82
N SER A 171 -14.07 15.89 18.14
CA SER A 171 -15.08 15.72 19.21
C SER A 171 -16.10 14.60 18.94
N LYS A 172 -16.23 14.15 17.68
CA LYS A 172 -17.07 13.01 17.30
C LYS A 172 -16.51 11.66 17.78
N TRP A 173 -15.21 11.60 18.09
CA TRP A 173 -14.53 10.37 18.49
C TRP A 173 -14.96 9.94 19.90
N LYS A 174 -15.37 8.67 20.03
CA LYS A 174 -15.80 8.08 21.31
C LYS A 174 -14.95 6.89 21.77
N GLY A 175 -13.97 6.49 20.96
CA GLY A 175 -13.11 5.37 21.28
C GLY A 175 -12.11 5.66 22.39
N ILE A 176 -11.51 4.59 22.90
CA ILE A 176 -10.56 4.64 24.00
C ILE A 176 -9.17 4.15 23.57
N CYS A 177 -8.19 4.40 24.42
CA CYS A 177 -6.91 3.72 24.38
C CYS A 177 -6.87 2.63 25.46
N GLN A 178 -7.06 1.37 25.07
CA GLN A 178 -7.09 0.25 26.00
C GLN A 178 -5.65 -0.14 26.39
N ASN A 179 -5.19 0.31 27.56
CA ASN A 179 -3.82 0.09 28.04
C ASN A 179 -3.72 -0.46 29.48
N ASP A 180 -4.83 -0.92 30.05
CA ASP A 180 -4.92 -1.37 31.45
C ASP A 180 -3.92 -2.50 31.82
N LYS A 181 -3.44 -3.26 30.83
CA LYS A 181 -2.50 -4.38 31.00
C LYS A 181 -1.14 -4.17 30.30
N ASP A 182 -0.96 -3.06 29.58
CA ASP A 182 0.31 -2.65 28.97
C ASP A 182 0.47 -1.14 29.13
N SER A 183 1.00 -0.74 30.28
CA SER A 183 1.17 0.67 30.63
C SER A 183 2.14 1.43 29.71
N ARG A 184 2.86 0.74 28.82
CA ARG A 184 3.74 1.35 27.81
C ARG A 184 2.99 1.64 26.50
N PHE A 185 1.77 1.13 26.34
CA PHE A 185 0.94 1.41 25.19
C PHE A 185 0.24 2.75 25.38
N HIS A 186 0.53 3.69 24.48
CA HIS A 186 -0.05 5.03 24.52
C HIS A 186 -0.61 5.41 23.14
N CYS A 187 -1.84 5.92 23.17
CA CYS A 187 -2.44 6.64 22.08
C CYS A 187 -2.00 8.10 22.15
N ASN A 188 -2.13 8.81 21.03
CA ASN A 188 -1.77 10.21 20.89
C ASN A 188 -2.78 10.89 19.96
N ARG A 189 -2.47 12.08 19.43
CA ARG A 189 -3.40 12.78 18.53
C ARG A 189 -3.45 12.17 17.12
N LYS A 190 -2.54 11.26 16.75
CA LYS A 190 -2.53 10.53 15.48
C LYS A 190 -3.22 9.18 15.61
N LEU A 191 -2.68 8.29 16.44
CA LEU A 191 -3.31 7.04 16.87
C LEU A 191 -4.24 7.37 18.03
N ILE A 192 -5.50 7.64 17.74
CA ILE A 192 -6.46 8.21 18.72
C ILE A 192 -7.18 7.16 19.56
N GLY A 193 -7.12 5.90 19.16
CA GLY A 193 -7.60 4.79 19.98
C GLY A 193 -7.08 3.44 19.52
N ALA A 194 -7.13 2.49 20.45
CA ALA A 194 -6.69 1.14 20.21
C ALA A 194 -7.39 0.19 21.18
N ARG A 195 -7.91 -0.92 20.65
CA ARG A 195 -8.61 -1.98 21.40
C ARG A 195 -8.12 -3.34 20.95
N TYR A 196 -8.37 -4.36 21.77
CA TYR A 196 -8.14 -5.75 21.39
C TYR A 196 -9.32 -6.64 21.78
N PHE A 197 -9.53 -7.71 21.01
CA PHE A 197 -10.60 -8.68 21.16
C PHE A 197 -9.99 -10.07 21.05
N ASN A 198 -10.20 -10.90 22.07
CA ASN A 198 -9.57 -12.22 22.18
C ASN A 198 -10.44 -13.23 22.95
N HIS A 199 -11.72 -12.92 23.12
CA HIS A 199 -12.59 -13.78 23.92
C HIS A 199 -12.86 -15.09 23.18
N GLU A 200 -13.16 -15.02 21.88
CA GLU A 200 -13.35 -16.23 21.08
C GLU A 200 -12.03 -16.93 20.79
N PHE A 201 -10.96 -16.15 20.57
CA PHE A 201 -9.61 -16.71 20.56
C PHE A 201 -9.34 -17.58 21.79
N ALA A 202 -9.65 -17.07 22.99
CA ALA A 202 -9.41 -17.80 24.24
C ALA A 202 -10.25 -19.08 24.37
N VAL A 203 -11.45 -19.10 23.79
CA VAL A 203 -12.29 -20.32 23.71
C VAL A 203 -11.63 -21.39 22.85
N HIS A 204 -11.06 -21.03 21.69
CA HIS A 204 -10.51 -21.99 20.73
C HIS A 204 -9.06 -22.41 21.01
N LYS A 205 -8.24 -21.49 21.52
CA LYS A 205 -6.78 -21.67 21.67
C LYS A 205 -6.31 -21.61 23.12
N GLY A 206 -7.22 -21.39 24.06
CA GLY A 206 -6.89 -21.12 25.45
C GLY A 206 -6.50 -19.66 25.70
N PRO A 207 -6.47 -19.22 26.96
CA PRO A 207 -6.14 -17.83 27.29
C PRO A 207 -4.70 -17.50 26.88
N LEU A 208 -4.53 -16.31 26.31
CA LEU A 208 -3.19 -15.77 26.06
C LEU A 208 -2.47 -15.50 27.39
N ASN A 209 -1.14 -15.47 27.35
CA ASN A 209 -0.38 -14.88 28.45
C ASN A 209 -0.85 -13.44 28.66
N SER A 210 -1.10 -13.07 29.93
CA SER A 210 -1.54 -11.73 30.32
C SER A 210 -0.67 -10.59 29.77
N SER A 211 0.60 -10.83 29.46
CA SER A 211 1.49 -9.85 28.82
C SER A 211 1.07 -9.47 27.39
N PHE A 212 0.22 -10.26 26.75
CA PHE A 212 -0.31 -10.02 25.42
C PHE A 212 -1.69 -9.35 25.42
N TYR A 213 -2.28 -9.07 26.59
CA TYR A 213 -3.54 -8.33 26.69
C TYR A 213 -3.34 -6.84 26.37
N SER A 214 -3.00 -6.56 25.12
CA SER A 214 -2.65 -5.23 24.63
C SER A 214 -3.01 -5.14 23.13
N PRO A 215 -3.43 -3.95 22.64
CA PRO A 215 -3.57 -3.69 21.21
C PRO A 215 -2.23 -3.68 20.45
N ARG A 216 -1.10 -3.82 21.16
CA ARG A 216 0.24 -3.87 20.58
C ARG A 216 0.37 -4.96 19.52
N ASP A 217 0.90 -4.55 18.37
CA ASP A 217 1.22 -5.44 17.27
C ASP A 217 2.57 -6.14 17.49
N ILE A 218 2.51 -7.46 17.62
CA ILE A 218 3.70 -8.32 17.74
C ILE A 218 3.98 -9.10 16.46
N ASP A 219 3.07 -9.04 15.48
CA ASP A 219 3.15 -9.76 14.21
C ASP A 219 3.71 -8.84 13.11
N GLY A 220 3.20 -7.61 13.02
CA GLY A 220 3.63 -6.56 12.10
C GLY A 220 2.62 -6.22 11.02
N HIS A 221 1.68 -7.13 10.71
CA HIS A 221 0.68 -6.94 9.66
C HIS A 221 -0.19 -5.70 9.91
N GLY A 222 -0.78 -5.55 11.10
CA GLY A 222 -1.65 -4.41 11.44
C GLY A 222 -0.94 -3.06 11.44
N THR A 223 0.32 -3.01 11.87
CA THR A 223 1.16 -1.81 11.77
C THR A 223 1.41 -1.43 10.30
N HIS A 224 1.63 -2.43 9.45
CA HIS A 224 1.89 -2.25 8.02
C HIS A 224 0.64 -1.76 7.28
N THR A 225 -0.51 -2.39 7.51
CA THR A 225 -1.77 -2.02 6.88
C THR A 225 -2.25 -0.64 7.34
N LEU A 226 -2.25 -0.36 8.64
CA LEU A 226 -2.70 0.93 9.17
C LEU A 226 -1.81 2.09 8.71
N SER A 227 -0.50 1.89 8.67
CA SER A 227 0.42 2.92 8.16
C SER A 227 0.34 3.11 6.64
N THR A 228 -0.06 2.09 5.89
CA THR A 228 -0.39 2.23 4.46
C THR A 228 -1.68 3.03 4.26
N ALA A 229 -2.70 2.87 5.11
CA ALA A 229 -3.94 3.62 4.97
C ALA A 229 -3.78 5.08 5.43
N GLY A 230 -3.25 5.26 6.64
CA GLY A 230 -3.21 6.55 7.32
C GLY A 230 -1.90 6.84 8.02
N GLY A 231 -0.76 6.30 7.57
CA GLY A 231 0.54 6.64 8.16
C GLY A 231 0.94 8.09 7.92
N ASN A 232 1.48 8.73 8.93
CA ASN A 232 2.13 10.03 8.79
C ASN A 232 3.39 9.89 7.94
N PHE A 233 3.90 11.04 7.54
CA PHE A 233 5.08 11.26 6.77
C PHE A 233 6.39 10.91 7.52
N VAL A 234 7.15 9.90 7.06
CA VAL A 234 8.42 9.49 7.72
C VAL A 234 9.61 9.45 6.77
N ALA A 235 10.46 10.47 6.81
CA ALA A 235 11.60 10.58 5.90
C ALA A 235 12.68 9.50 6.15
N GLY A 236 13.35 9.06 5.09
CA GLY A 236 14.44 8.08 5.16
C GLY A 236 13.98 6.64 5.39
N ALA A 237 12.69 6.35 5.23
CA ALA A 237 12.15 5.01 5.28
C ALA A 237 12.78 4.13 4.20
N SER A 238 13.21 2.93 4.58
CA SER A 238 13.79 1.94 3.68
C SER A 238 13.77 0.57 4.37
N VAL A 239 13.88 -0.49 3.57
CA VAL A 239 14.06 -1.85 4.06
C VAL A 239 15.52 -2.20 3.82
N PHE A 240 16.34 -2.19 4.88
CA PHE A 240 17.79 -2.40 4.78
C PHE A 240 18.52 -1.47 3.78
N GLY A 241 18.00 -0.25 3.59
CA GLY A 241 18.51 0.72 2.61
C GLY A 241 17.89 0.60 1.21
N PHE A 242 17.13 -0.47 0.93
CA PHE A 242 16.39 -0.63 -0.32
C PHE A 242 15.09 0.17 -0.29
N GLY A 243 14.69 0.65 -1.47
CA GLY A 243 13.47 1.44 -1.64
C GLY A 243 13.52 2.71 -0.82
N LYS A 244 14.70 3.31 -0.63
CA LYS A 244 14.85 4.48 0.23
C LYS A 244 14.04 5.65 -0.29
N GLY A 245 13.20 6.19 0.58
CA GLY A 245 12.42 7.38 0.33
C GLY A 245 11.83 7.85 1.64
N THR A 246 10.60 8.31 1.62
CA THR A 246 9.86 8.63 2.85
C THR A 246 8.80 7.54 3.07
N ALA A 247 8.01 7.50 4.13
CA ALA A 247 6.80 6.66 4.23
C ALA A 247 5.59 7.57 4.40
N LYS A 248 4.40 7.16 3.96
CA LYS A 248 3.12 7.85 4.17
C LYS A 248 1.95 6.93 3.85
N GLY A 249 0.81 7.21 4.46
CA GLY A 249 -0.44 6.57 4.12
C GLY A 249 -1.12 7.25 2.94
N GLY A 250 -2.23 6.68 2.50
CA GLY A 250 -3.12 7.31 1.53
C GLY A 250 -3.77 8.57 2.08
N SER A 251 -3.98 8.62 3.39
CA SER A 251 -4.55 9.76 4.11
C SER A 251 -3.59 10.21 5.23
N PRO A 252 -2.47 10.89 4.92
CA PRO A 252 -1.38 11.11 5.88
C PRO A 252 -1.77 11.91 7.14
N LYS A 253 -2.77 12.79 7.04
CA LYS A 253 -3.30 13.60 8.15
C LYS A 253 -4.59 13.05 8.78
N ALA A 254 -5.07 11.88 8.35
CA ALA A 254 -6.17 11.21 9.04
C ALA A 254 -5.77 10.80 10.46
N ARG A 255 -6.73 10.74 11.36
CA ARG A 255 -6.62 10.02 12.63
C ARG A 255 -6.75 8.52 12.36
N VAL A 256 -6.07 7.71 13.15
CA VAL A 256 -6.09 6.25 13.01
C VAL A 256 -6.52 5.58 14.31
N ALA A 257 -7.22 4.46 14.21
CA ALA A 257 -7.64 3.63 15.34
C ALA A 257 -7.42 2.14 15.04
N ALA A 258 -6.91 1.40 16.01
CA ALA A 258 -6.57 -0.01 15.84
C ALA A 258 -7.49 -0.96 16.64
N TYR A 259 -8.06 -1.95 15.96
CA TYR A 259 -8.90 -2.98 16.56
C TYR A 259 -8.24 -4.35 16.34
N LYS A 260 -7.53 -4.82 17.35
CA LYS A 260 -6.78 -6.08 17.26
C LYS A 260 -7.69 -7.29 17.45
N VAL A 261 -7.80 -8.13 16.43
CA VAL A 261 -8.60 -9.37 16.44
C VAL A 261 -7.79 -10.61 16.06
N CYS A 262 -6.58 -10.43 15.53
CA CYS A 262 -5.68 -11.50 15.11
C CYS A 262 -4.53 -11.69 16.10
N TRP A 263 -4.12 -12.94 16.33
CA TRP A 263 -3.21 -13.33 17.41
C TRP A 263 -2.17 -14.37 16.94
N GLU A 264 -0.91 -14.28 17.39
CA GLU A 264 0.15 -15.22 17.00
C GLU A 264 -0.02 -16.65 17.60
N GLY A 265 0.77 -17.62 17.10
CA GLY A 265 0.92 -18.96 17.71
C GLY A 265 -0.07 -20.01 17.22
N SER A 266 -0.34 -20.04 15.90
CA SER A 266 -1.46 -20.74 15.21
C SER A 266 -2.83 -20.07 15.34
N GLY A 267 -2.85 -18.78 15.72
CA GLY A 267 -4.03 -17.99 15.98
C GLY A 267 -4.60 -17.31 14.75
N GLY A 268 -5.82 -17.69 14.39
CA GLY A 268 -6.60 -16.99 13.38
C GLY A 268 -7.24 -15.73 13.95
N CYS A 269 -7.98 -15.05 13.09
CA CYS A 269 -8.90 -13.99 13.45
C CYS A 269 -10.29 -14.63 13.50
N PHE A 270 -10.92 -14.67 14.67
CA PHE A 270 -12.20 -15.37 14.85
C PHE A 270 -13.39 -14.42 14.63
N ASP A 271 -14.47 -14.92 14.04
CA ASP A 271 -15.61 -14.11 13.59
C ASP A 271 -16.29 -13.32 14.73
N GLY A 272 -16.43 -13.89 15.92
CA GLY A 272 -16.99 -13.21 17.08
C GLY A 272 -16.11 -12.09 17.61
N ASP A 273 -14.78 -12.26 17.60
CA ASP A 273 -13.83 -11.18 17.91
C ASP A 273 -13.85 -10.09 16.80
N ILE A 274 -14.01 -10.48 15.53
CA ILE A 274 -14.17 -9.56 14.37
C ILE A 274 -15.47 -8.75 14.48
N ILE A 275 -16.61 -9.39 14.74
CA ILE A 275 -17.91 -8.72 14.87
C ILE A 275 -17.88 -7.75 16.06
N ALA A 276 -17.27 -8.14 17.19
CA ALA A 276 -17.09 -7.25 18.33
C ALA A 276 -16.25 -6.01 17.98
N ALA A 277 -15.21 -6.17 17.15
CA ALA A 277 -14.42 -5.05 16.65
C ALA A 277 -15.22 -4.13 15.74
N PHE A 278 -16.05 -4.67 14.83
CA PHE A 278 -16.95 -3.85 14.00
C PHE A 278 -17.94 -3.06 14.85
N ASP A 279 -18.60 -3.70 15.81
CA ASP A 279 -19.57 -3.05 16.70
C ASP A 279 -18.93 -1.87 17.46
N MET A 280 -17.75 -2.09 18.03
CA MET A 280 -17.00 -1.04 18.71
C MET A 280 -16.51 0.05 17.76
N ALA A 281 -16.09 -0.29 16.55
CA ALA A 281 -15.64 0.72 15.59
C ALA A 281 -16.78 1.63 15.11
N ILE A 282 -17.98 1.06 14.91
CA ILE A 282 -19.20 1.81 14.62
C ILE A 282 -19.53 2.76 15.77
N HIS A 283 -19.52 2.24 17.00
CA HIS A 283 -19.76 3.04 18.20
C HIS A 283 -18.75 4.18 18.35
N ASP A 284 -17.47 3.89 18.15
CA ASP A 284 -16.36 4.82 18.36
C ASP A 284 -16.35 5.95 17.31
N GLY A 285 -17.02 5.76 16.17
CA GLY A 285 -17.28 6.79 15.16
C GLY A 285 -16.23 6.89 14.07
N VAL A 286 -15.72 5.75 13.59
CA VAL A 286 -14.81 5.69 12.44
C VAL A 286 -15.52 6.09 11.13
N ASP A 287 -14.80 6.70 10.18
CA ASP A 287 -15.35 7.07 8.86
C ASP A 287 -15.11 5.99 7.81
N VAL A 288 -13.97 5.29 7.92
CA VAL A 288 -13.54 4.22 7.00
C VAL A 288 -12.96 3.07 7.82
N LEU A 289 -13.32 1.84 7.45
CA LEU A 289 -12.74 0.61 7.99
C LEU A 289 -11.91 -0.12 6.92
N SER A 290 -10.64 -0.33 7.24
CA SER A 290 -9.72 -1.18 6.48
C SER A 290 -9.68 -2.57 7.13
N VAL A 291 -10.10 -3.60 6.41
CA VAL A 291 -10.20 -4.97 6.92
C VAL A 291 -9.45 -5.91 5.98
N SER A 292 -8.14 -6.05 6.23
CA SER A 292 -7.24 -6.90 5.45
C SER A 292 -7.29 -8.36 5.92
N LEU A 293 -8.51 -8.88 6.10
CA LEU A 293 -8.82 -10.21 6.62
C LEU A 293 -9.79 -10.92 5.65
N GLY A 294 -9.81 -12.25 5.67
CA GLY A 294 -10.74 -13.07 4.90
C GLY A 294 -10.55 -14.55 5.20
N GLY A 295 -11.56 -15.36 4.86
CA GLY A 295 -11.46 -16.81 4.92
C GLY A 295 -10.64 -17.39 3.76
N GLU A 296 -10.31 -18.69 3.82
CA GLU A 296 -9.67 -19.40 2.69
C GLU A 296 -10.62 -19.53 1.47
N LYS A 297 -11.92 -19.50 1.73
CA LYS A 297 -13.00 -19.57 0.73
C LYS A 297 -14.12 -18.62 1.14
N PRO A 298 -14.92 -18.13 0.19
CA PRO A 298 -16.08 -17.32 0.52
C PRO A 298 -17.16 -18.18 1.19
N SER A 299 -17.76 -17.63 2.23
CA SER A 299 -18.91 -18.20 2.96
C SER A 299 -20.21 -17.53 2.54
N GLN A 300 -21.35 -18.11 2.92
CA GLN A 300 -22.65 -17.42 2.77
C GLN A 300 -22.66 -16.13 3.60
N LEU A 301 -23.36 -15.10 3.14
CA LEU A 301 -23.29 -13.75 3.75
C LEU A 301 -23.72 -13.71 5.23
N LEU A 302 -24.57 -14.63 5.68
CA LEU A 302 -24.99 -14.76 7.10
C LEU A 302 -24.10 -15.69 7.93
N GLU A 303 -23.11 -16.32 7.31
CA GLU A 303 -22.14 -17.21 7.96
C GLU A 303 -20.73 -16.59 7.95
N ASP A 304 -20.63 -15.30 7.58
CA ASP A 304 -19.39 -14.55 7.45
C ASP A 304 -19.43 -13.33 8.39
N GLY A 305 -18.57 -13.32 9.41
CA GLY A 305 -18.53 -12.25 10.40
C GLY A 305 -18.08 -10.90 9.83
N ILE A 306 -17.25 -10.92 8.78
CA ILE A 306 -16.82 -9.71 8.07
C ILE A 306 -18.01 -9.17 7.25
N ALA A 307 -18.77 -10.02 6.58
CA ALA A 307 -19.95 -9.60 5.81
C ALA A 307 -21.04 -8.99 6.72
N ILE A 308 -21.31 -9.60 7.87
CA ILE A 308 -22.30 -9.11 8.85
C ILE A 308 -21.84 -7.79 9.47
N GLY A 309 -20.60 -7.74 9.98
CA GLY A 309 -20.04 -6.54 10.59
C GLY A 309 -19.96 -5.37 9.61
N SER A 310 -19.56 -5.63 8.37
CA SER A 310 -19.46 -4.61 7.33
C SER A 310 -20.82 -4.08 6.89
N PHE A 311 -21.87 -4.93 6.88
CA PHE A 311 -23.22 -4.48 6.55
C PHE A 311 -23.69 -3.41 7.54
N HIS A 312 -23.53 -3.67 8.84
CA HIS A 312 -23.93 -2.72 9.88
C HIS A 312 -23.09 -1.43 9.85
N ALA A 313 -21.80 -1.52 9.53
CA ALA A 313 -20.95 -0.34 9.34
C ALA A 313 -21.43 0.52 8.16
N VAL A 314 -21.73 -0.10 7.01
CA VAL A 314 -22.24 0.59 5.82
C VAL A 314 -23.61 1.23 6.07
N GLN A 315 -24.49 0.57 6.83
CA GLN A 315 -25.76 1.16 7.27
C GLN A 315 -25.56 2.44 8.10
N HIS A 316 -24.42 2.58 8.80
CA HIS A 316 -24.05 3.75 9.57
C HIS A 316 -23.20 4.76 8.77
N GLY A 317 -23.13 4.60 7.45
CA GLY A 317 -22.42 5.52 6.55
C GLY A 317 -20.90 5.36 6.55
N ILE A 318 -20.39 4.27 7.13
CA ILE A 318 -18.96 3.94 7.20
C ILE A 318 -18.56 3.17 5.95
N VAL A 319 -17.50 3.60 5.28
CA VAL A 319 -16.96 2.87 4.11
C VAL A 319 -16.16 1.67 4.60
N VAL A 320 -16.46 0.47 4.11
CA VAL A 320 -15.70 -0.74 4.46
C VAL A 320 -14.95 -1.26 3.24
N VAL A 321 -13.63 -1.40 3.40
CA VAL A 321 -12.73 -1.90 2.37
C VAL A 321 -12.12 -3.21 2.84
N THR A 322 -12.15 -4.22 1.99
CA THR A 322 -11.65 -5.57 2.29
C THR A 322 -10.67 -6.06 1.22
N SER A 323 -9.76 -6.94 1.60
CA SER A 323 -8.84 -7.61 0.67
C SER A 323 -9.54 -8.74 -0.08
N ALA A 324 -9.20 -8.96 -1.34
CA ALA A 324 -9.80 -10.06 -2.12
C ALA A 324 -9.36 -11.47 -1.67
N GLY A 325 -8.16 -11.60 -1.07
CA GLY A 325 -7.52 -12.88 -0.76
C GLY A 325 -6.22 -13.08 -1.54
N ASN A 326 -5.43 -14.09 -1.17
CA ASN A 326 -4.12 -14.40 -1.76
C ASN A 326 -4.03 -15.84 -2.30
N GLU A 327 -5.18 -16.42 -2.66
CA GLU A 327 -5.35 -17.81 -3.12
C GLU A 327 -5.40 -17.93 -4.65
N GLY A 328 -5.07 -16.85 -5.38
CA GLY A 328 -4.83 -16.88 -6.81
C GLY A 328 -3.65 -17.79 -7.19
N PRO A 329 -3.45 -18.10 -8.49
CA PRO A 329 -4.03 -17.45 -9.67
C PRO A 329 -5.29 -18.12 -10.21
N ALA A 330 -5.81 -19.17 -9.57
CA ALA A 330 -7.03 -19.84 -10.00
C ALA A 330 -8.24 -18.89 -9.93
N ASP A 331 -9.21 -19.09 -10.84
CA ASP A 331 -10.49 -18.38 -10.80
C ASP A 331 -11.29 -18.78 -9.56
N SER A 332 -12.26 -17.93 -9.16
CA SER A 332 -13.20 -18.21 -8.05
C SER A 332 -12.52 -18.38 -6.68
N THR A 333 -11.47 -17.61 -6.44
CA THR A 333 -10.64 -17.67 -5.22
C THR A 333 -10.90 -16.49 -4.27
N ALA A 334 -11.63 -15.46 -4.71
CA ALA A 334 -11.97 -14.32 -3.85
C ALA A 334 -12.80 -14.74 -2.63
N SER A 335 -12.35 -14.38 -1.42
CA SER A 335 -12.98 -14.78 -0.16
C SER A 335 -13.98 -13.76 0.37
N ASN A 336 -13.65 -12.47 0.31
CA ASN A 336 -14.61 -11.40 0.59
C ASN A 336 -15.44 -11.09 -0.65
N VAL A 337 -16.75 -11.21 -0.55
CA VAL A 337 -17.64 -11.12 -1.72
C VAL A 337 -18.92 -10.30 -1.50
N ALA A 338 -19.12 -9.72 -0.31
CA ALA A 338 -20.34 -8.99 -0.02
C ALA A 338 -20.47 -7.71 -0.88
N PRO A 339 -21.67 -7.39 -1.40
CA PRO A 339 -21.87 -6.27 -2.32
C PRO A 339 -21.78 -4.89 -1.64
N TRP A 340 -21.80 -4.81 -0.31
CA TRP A 340 -21.60 -3.55 0.43
C TRP A 340 -20.13 -3.31 0.80
N GLN A 341 -19.22 -4.23 0.49
CA GLN A 341 -17.77 -4.08 0.71
C GLN A 341 -17.08 -3.63 -0.58
N ILE A 342 -16.06 -2.78 -0.47
CA ILE A 342 -15.10 -2.53 -1.55
C ILE A 342 -14.00 -3.58 -1.47
N VAL A 343 -14.04 -4.58 -2.34
CA VAL A 343 -13.12 -5.73 -2.36
C VAL A 343 -11.97 -5.45 -3.33
N VAL A 344 -10.74 -5.54 -2.83
CA VAL A 344 -9.54 -5.03 -3.52
C VAL A 344 -8.59 -6.15 -3.93
N GLY A 345 -8.32 -6.27 -5.23
CA GLY A 345 -7.25 -7.10 -5.79
C GLY A 345 -5.87 -6.45 -5.65
N ALA A 346 -4.80 -7.20 -5.89
CA ALA A 346 -3.42 -6.74 -5.77
C ALA A 346 -2.73 -6.66 -7.12
N SER A 347 -2.04 -5.55 -7.35
CA SER A 347 -1.23 -5.33 -8.54
C SER A 347 0.14 -4.75 -8.18
N THR A 348 1.07 -4.82 -9.13
CA THR A 348 2.42 -4.28 -8.99
C THR A 348 2.46 -2.77 -9.04
N THR A 349 3.58 -2.21 -8.55
CA THR A 349 4.03 -0.87 -8.92
C THR A 349 5.09 -0.97 -10.01
N ASP A 350 5.58 0.16 -10.51
CA ASP A 350 6.74 0.22 -11.40
C ASP A 350 8.09 0.19 -10.66
N ARG A 351 8.14 -0.40 -9.46
CA ARG A 351 9.35 -0.59 -8.66
C ARG A 351 9.70 -2.07 -8.48
N ASP A 352 10.95 -2.42 -8.81
CA ASP A 352 11.54 -3.73 -8.55
C ASP A 352 12.68 -3.64 -7.52
N PHE A 353 12.88 -4.72 -6.77
CA PHE A 353 14.08 -4.96 -5.97
C PHE A 353 14.99 -5.94 -6.72
N ALA A 354 15.47 -5.49 -7.87
CA ALA A 354 16.14 -6.32 -8.85
C ALA A 354 17.49 -6.84 -8.36
N ASN A 355 17.76 -8.12 -8.63
CA ASN A 355 19.08 -8.69 -8.66
C ASN A 355 19.23 -9.63 -9.86
N TYR A 356 20.41 -10.22 -10.03
CA TYR A 356 20.68 -11.07 -11.18
C TYR A 356 21.35 -12.38 -10.76
N VAL A 357 20.87 -13.47 -11.33
CA VAL A 357 21.60 -14.74 -11.39
C VAL A 357 22.49 -14.69 -12.63
N VAL A 358 23.81 -14.68 -12.42
CA VAL A 358 24.80 -14.60 -13.50
C VAL A 358 25.50 -15.95 -13.62
N LEU A 359 25.39 -16.56 -14.79
CA LEU A 359 26.00 -17.85 -15.09
C LEU A 359 27.46 -17.70 -15.52
N GLY A 360 28.24 -18.78 -15.46
CA GLY A 360 29.64 -18.81 -15.89
C GLY A 360 29.83 -18.54 -17.39
N ASN A 361 28.77 -18.64 -18.20
CA ASN A 361 28.76 -18.23 -19.61
C ASN A 361 28.29 -16.77 -19.82
N ASN A 362 28.21 -15.98 -18.75
CA ASN A 362 27.75 -14.59 -18.72
C ASN A 362 26.27 -14.36 -19.05
N LYS A 363 25.46 -15.41 -19.24
CA LYS A 363 23.99 -15.24 -19.32
C LYS A 363 23.48 -14.73 -17.96
N ARG A 364 22.59 -13.74 -18.01
CA ARG A 364 22.02 -13.08 -16.82
C ARG A 364 20.51 -13.27 -16.81
N PHE A 365 19.98 -13.69 -15.67
CA PHE A 365 18.54 -13.77 -15.41
C PHE A 365 18.16 -12.70 -14.39
N LYS A 366 17.12 -11.92 -14.67
CA LYS A 366 16.64 -10.89 -13.74
C LYS A 366 15.76 -11.58 -12.70
N GLY A 367 16.11 -11.39 -11.43
CA GLY A 367 15.31 -11.81 -10.30
C GLY A 367 14.98 -10.66 -9.35
N GLN A 368 14.29 -10.98 -8.26
CA GLN A 368 14.05 -10.05 -7.16
C GLN A 368 14.49 -10.63 -5.81
N SER A 369 14.93 -9.77 -4.90
CA SER A 369 15.26 -10.12 -3.51
C SER A 369 15.46 -8.87 -2.64
N LEU A 370 15.25 -9.01 -1.33
CA LEU A 370 15.67 -8.04 -0.31
C LEU A 370 16.83 -8.57 0.55
N SER A 371 17.58 -9.56 0.08
CA SER A 371 18.81 -9.98 0.74
C SER A 371 19.79 -8.80 0.85
N MET A 372 20.31 -8.57 2.05
CA MET A 372 21.29 -7.49 2.29
C MET A 372 22.63 -7.73 1.58
N LYS A 373 22.89 -8.96 1.13
CA LYS A 373 24.15 -9.40 0.52
C LYS A 373 23.90 -10.05 -0.84
N GLY A 374 24.85 -9.82 -1.75
CA GLY A 374 25.07 -10.67 -2.92
C GLY A 374 26.28 -11.58 -2.71
N LEU A 375 26.57 -12.42 -3.70
CA LEU A 375 27.82 -13.15 -3.82
C LEU A 375 28.90 -12.26 -4.49
N PRO A 376 30.18 -12.40 -4.13
CA PRO A 376 31.27 -11.67 -4.78
C PRO A 376 31.32 -11.98 -6.28
N SER A 377 31.37 -10.94 -7.12
CA SER A 377 31.34 -11.09 -8.59
C SER A 377 32.65 -11.62 -9.18
N ASP A 378 33.74 -11.55 -8.43
CA ASP A 378 35.07 -12.07 -8.76
C ASP A 378 35.22 -13.57 -8.43
N LYS A 379 34.17 -14.19 -7.85
CA LYS A 379 34.17 -15.60 -7.48
C LYS A 379 32.94 -16.33 -8.03
N LEU A 380 33.20 -17.44 -8.73
CA LEU A 380 32.15 -18.33 -9.22
C LEU A 380 31.88 -19.44 -8.19
N PHE A 381 30.60 -19.73 -7.97
CA PHE A 381 30.11 -20.76 -7.06
C PHE A 381 29.40 -21.86 -7.87
N PRO A 382 29.58 -23.15 -7.54
CA PRO A 382 28.87 -24.21 -8.21
C PRO A 382 27.36 -24.14 -7.96
N PHE A 383 26.54 -24.45 -8.96
CA PHE A 383 25.11 -24.69 -8.78
C PHE A 383 24.84 -26.13 -8.33
N ILE A 384 23.72 -26.35 -7.65
CA ILE A 384 23.18 -27.67 -7.36
C ILE A 384 21.65 -27.61 -7.35
N SER A 385 20.99 -28.56 -8.01
CA SER A 385 19.53 -28.70 -7.93
C SER A 385 19.14 -29.24 -6.55
N ALA A 386 17.96 -28.87 -6.05
CA ALA A 386 17.49 -29.40 -4.78
C ALA A 386 17.25 -30.93 -4.82
N GLU A 387 16.95 -31.49 -6.00
CA GLU A 387 16.89 -32.93 -6.23
C GLU A 387 18.25 -33.60 -6.02
N ASP A 388 19.33 -33.07 -6.58
CA ASP A 388 20.69 -33.62 -6.40
C ASP A 388 21.18 -33.44 -4.95
N ALA A 389 20.78 -32.32 -4.32
CA ALA A 389 21.09 -31.98 -2.94
C ALA A 389 20.35 -32.82 -1.90
N LYS A 390 19.36 -33.62 -2.31
CA LYS A 390 18.49 -34.43 -1.45
C LYS A 390 19.26 -35.40 -0.54
N LEU A 391 18.78 -35.55 0.71
CA LEU A 391 19.14 -36.64 1.61
C LEU A 391 18.62 -37.98 1.09
N ALA A 392 19.38 -39.06 1.26
CA ALA A 392 19.03 -40.37 0.71
C ALA A 392 17.57 -40.80 0.99
N ASN A 393 17.07 -40.52 2.21
CA ASN A 393 15.73 -40.87 2.69
C ASN A 393 14.63 -39.82 2.44
N ALA A 394 14.94 -38.64 1.89
CA ALA A 394 13.93 -37.62 1.59
C ALA A 394 13.22 -37.91 0.26
N SER A 395 11.96 -37.52 0.12
CA SER A 395 11.28 -37.58 -1.19
C SER A 395 11.78 -36.47 -2.12
N ILE A 396 11.75 -36.72 -3.43
CA ILE A 396 12.16 -35.73 -4.45
C ILE A 396 11.27 -34.49 -4.35
N GLU A 397 9.95 -34.66 -4.26
CA GLU A 397 8.98 -33.56 -4.15
C GLU A 397 9.27 -32.62 -2.97
N ASN A 398 9.51 -33.17 -1.77
CA ASN A 398 9.82 -32.35 -0.59
C ASN A 398 11.23 -31.73 -0.67
N ALA A 399 12.17 -32.38 -1.37
CA ALA A 399 13.50 -31.83 -1.61
C ALA A 399 13.45 -30.66 -2.60
N LEU A 400 12.69 -30.77 -3.69
CA LEU A 400 12.54 -29.73 -4.72
C LEU A 400 12.07 -28.39 -4.14
N ILE A 401 11.20 -28.41 -3.14
CA ILE A 401 10.74 -27.20 -2.42
C ILE A 401 11.61 -26.84 -1.21
N CYS A 402 12.77 -27.48 -1.04
CA CYS A 402 13.72 -27.24 0.04
C CYS A 402 13.09 -27.30 1.44
N LYS A 403 12.17 -28.25 1.63
CA LYS A 403 11.47 -28.47 2.91
C LYS A 403 12.46 -28.78 4.03
N LYS A 404 12.09 -28.41 5.26
CA LYS A 404 12.90 -28.70 6.45
C LYS A 404 13.27 -30.20 6.53
N GLY A 405 14.56 -30.47 6.70
CA GLY A 405 15.09 -31.83 6.89
C GLY A 405 15.25 -32.66 5.62
N THR A 406 15.24 -32.07 4.42
CA THR A 406 15.38 -32.81 3.15
C THR A 406 16.72 -32.63 2.45
N LEU A 407 17.49 -31.61 2.80
CA LEU A 407 18.75 -31.24 2.14
C LEU A 407 19.96 -31.87 2.85
N ASP A 408 20.90 -32.43 2.08
CA ASP A 408 22.16 -32.98 2.59
C ASP A 408 23.23 -31.88 2.69
N PRO A 409 23.66 -31.48 3.91
CA PRO A 409 24.64 -30.43 4.08
C PRO A 409 25.98 -30.73 3.40
N LYS A 410 26.37 -32.00 3.26
CA LYS A 410 27.62 -32.38 2.58
C LYS A 410 27.57 -32.05 1.09
N LYS A 411 26.40 -32.13 0.47
CA LYS A 411 26.20 -31.84 -0.95
C LYS A 411 26.02 -30.34 -1.23
N VAL A 412 25.38 -29.63 -0.31
CA VAL A 412 24.97 -28.22 -0.46
C VAL A 412 26.07 -27.22 -0.09
N LYS A 413 26.94 -27.56 0.87
CA LYS A 413 27.93 -26.63 1.42
C LYS A 413 28.73 -25.89 0.34
N GLY A 414 28.65 -24.56 0.37
CA GLY A 414 29.39 -23.65 -0.51
C GLY A 414 28.86 -23.52 -1.94
N LYS A 415 27.66 -24.05 -2.23
CA LYS A 415 27.03 -24.01 -3.56
C LYS A 415 25.82 -23.08 -3.60
N ILE A 416 25.38 -22.71 -4.80
CA ILE A 416 24.11 -22.03 -5.04
C ILE A 416 23.03 -23.11 -5.24
N LEU A 417 22.09 -23.19 -4.31
CA LEU A 417 21.01 -24.16 -4.32
C LEU A 417 19.84 -23.65 -5.17
N VAL A 418 19.26 -24.49 -6.03
CA VAL A 418 18.07 -24.14 -6.83
C VAL A 418 16.85 -24.90 -6.32
N CYS A 419 15.83 -24.19 -5.86
CA CYS A 419 14.59 -24.76 -5.29
C CYS A 419 13.35 -24.20 -5.99
N LEU A 420 12.28 -24.99 -6.11
CA LEU A 420 10.98 -24.54 -6.59
C LEU A 420 10.31 -23.61 -5.57
N ASP A 421 9.71 -22.51 -6.02
CA ASP A 421 9.04 -21.56 -5.15
C ASP A 421 7.54 -21.80 -4.94
N VAL A 422 7.19 -22.98 -4.41
CA VAL A 422 5.80 -23.33 -4.07
C VAL A 422 5.64 -23.94 -2.68
N ASN A 423 4.40 -23.95 -2.16
CA ASN A 423 3.90 -24.64 -0.95
C ASN A 423 4.50 -24.24 0.42
N THR A 424 5.72 -23.70 0.46
CA THR A 424 6.38 -23.23 1.67
C THR A 424 6.93 -21.83 1.43
N ARG A 425 6.97 -20.98 2.47
CA ARG A 425 7.44 -19.60 2.33
C ARG A 425 8.88 -19.56 1.83
N SER A 426 9.17 -18.67 0.90
CA SER A 426 10.47 -18.50 0.28
C SER A 426 11.57 -18.25 1.32
N VAL A 427 11.29 -17.46 2.35
CA VAL A 427 12.20 -17.25 3.50
C VAL A 427 12.52 -18.52 4.29
N ASP A 428 11.56 -19.44 4.45
CA ASP A 428 11.79 -20.73 5.13
C ASP A 428 12.77 -21.59 4.32
N LYS A 429 12.63 -21.61 2.99
CA LYS A 429 13.55 -22.30 2.06
C LYS A 429 14.94 -21.70 2.13
N GLY A 430 15.03 -20.37 2.13
CA GLY A 430 16.29 -19.66 2.32
C GLY A 430 16.97 -20.04 3.63
N LEU A 431 16.22 -20.13 4.74
CA LEU A 431 16.75 -20.60 6.01
C LEU A 431 17.27 -22.04 5.92
N GLN A 432 16.53 -22.96 5.30
CA GLN A 432 17.00 -24.35 5.14
C GLN A 432 18.28 -24.44 4.30
N ALA A 433 18.37 -23.66 3.22
CA ALA A 433 19.59 -23.55 2.42
C ALA A 433 20.76 -23.04 3.25
N ALA A 434 20.55 -21.99 4.07
CA ALA A 434 21.56 -21.45 4.96
C ALA A 434 22.03 -22.48 6.01
N LEU A 435 21.10 -23.20 6.64
CA LEU A 435 21.40 -24.28 7.60
C LEU A 435 22.18 -25.44 6.97
N ALA A 436 21.90 -25.76 5.70
CA ALA A 436 22.65 -26.75 4.93
C ALA A 436 24.02 -26.23 4.42
N GLY A 437 24.35 -24.96 4.66
CA GLY A 437 25.63 -24.35 4.31
C GLY A 437 25.73 -23.82 2.88
N ALA A 438 24.59 -23.56 2.22
CA ALA A 438 24.57 -22.97 0.87
C ALA A 438 25.27 -21.59 0.85
N ALA A 439 25.93 -21.27 -0.25
CA ALA A 439 26.45 -19.92 -0.50
C ALA A 439 25.33 -18.94 -0.88
N GLY A 440 24.30 -19.44 -1.57
CA GLY A 440 23.10 -18.69 -1.94
C GLY A 440 21.99 -19.63 -2.41
N ILE A 441 20.82 -19.05 -2.69
CA ILE A 441 19.65 -19.78 -3.18
C ILE A 441 19.05 -19.08 -4.40
N VAL A 442 18.67 -19.85 -5.42
CA VAL A 442 17.80 -19.39 -6.50
C VAL A 442 16.45 -20.08 -6.36
N LEU A 443 15.41 -19.28 -6.24
CA LEU A 443 14.03 -19.72 -6.22
C LEU A 443 13.46 -19.59 -7.62
N VAL A 444 12.69 -20.59 -8.02
CA VAL A 444 12.17 -20.67 -9.40
C VAL A 444 10.69 -20.99 -9.39
N ASN A 445 9.93 -20.22 -10.17
CA ASN A 445 8.48 -20.34 -10.23
C ASN A 445 7.99 -21.47 -11.14
N LEU A 446 6.78 -21.96 -10.84
CA LEU A 446 6.02 -22.87 -11.71
C LEU A 446 5.35 -22.09 -12.86
N PRO A 447 4.94 -22.77 -13.95
CA PRO A 447 4.28 -22.12 -15.09
C PRO A 447 3.05 -21.27 -14.70
N GLU A 448 2.29 -21.74 -13.69
CA GLU A 448 1.06 -21.09 -13.22
C GLU A 448 1.30 -19.72 -12.55
N TYR A 449 2.45 -19.51 -11.91
CA TYR A 449 2.85 -18.21 -11.34
C TYR A 449 3.58 -17.33 -12.36
N GLY A 450 3.88 -17.88 -13.54
CA GLY A 450 4.40 -17.15 -14.70
C GLY A 450 5.64 -16.32 -14.39
N ASN A 451 5.48 -15.00 -14.42
CA ASN A 451 6.52 -13.99 -14.26
C ASN A 451 6.44 -13.20 -12.96
N ASP A 452 5.54 -13.59 -12.05
CA ASP A 452 5.58 -13.07 -10.70
C ASP A 452 6.95 -13.37 -10.07
N ARG A 453 7.42 -12.52 -9.17
CA ARG A 453 8.71 -12.66 -8.49
C ARG A 453 8.55 -12.14 -7.07
N MET A 454 8.61 -13.04 -6.10
CA MET A 454 8.46 -12.70 -4.71
C MET A 454 9.70 -11.99 -4.19
N THR A 455 9.51 -10.82 -3.60
CA THR A 455 10.63 -10.08 -3.00
C THR A 455 10.68 -10.29 -1.50
N ASP A 456 11.54 -11.21 -1.07
CA ASP A 456 11.68 -11.55 0.34
C ASP A 456 13.04 -11.14 0.95
N PRO A 457 13.06 -10.76 2.24
CA PRO A 457 14.27 -10.38 2.95
C PRO A 457 15.06 -11.63 3.39
N HIS A 458 15.57 -12.43 2.46
CA HIS A 458 16.31 -13.65 2.80
C HIS A 458 17.53 -13.41 3.71
N VAL A 459 17.88 -14.43 4.50
CA VAL A 459 19.03 -14.42 5.44
C VAL A 459 20.38 -14.72 4.76
N LEU A 460 20.36 -15.14 3.51
CA LEU A 460 21.50 -15.41 2.64
C LEU A 460 21.26 -14.79 1.25
N PRO A 461 22.30 -14.63 0.39
CA PRO A 461 22.11 -14.21 -1.00
C PRO A 461 21.06 -15.09 -1.69
N ALA A 462 20.01 -14.45 -2.19
CA ALA A 462 18.86 -15.13 -2.77
C ALA A 462 18.39 -14.38 -4.02
N SER A 463 17.77 -15.10 -4.95
CA SER A 463 17.11 -14.51 -6.12
C SER A 463 15.90 -15.35 -6.47
N ASP A 464 14.72 -14.75 -6.57
CA ASP A 464 13.56 -15.37 -7.20
C ASP A 464 13.51 -14.98 -8.68
N ILE A 465 13.40 -15.95 -9.59
CA ILE A 465 13.35 -15.75 -11.03
C ILE A 465 12.07 -16.35 -11.63
N ASN A 466 11.64 -15.77 -12.76
CA ASN A 466 10.42 -16.23 -13.44
C ASN A 466 10.57 -17.64 -14.03
N PHE A 467 9.45 -18.21 -14.44
CA PHE A 467 9.40 -19.54 -15.04
C PHE A 467 10.25 -19.66 -16.31
N ASN A 468 10.24 -18.67 -17.20
CA ASN A 468 11.00 -18.75 -18.46
C ASN A 468 12.53 -18.77 -18.22
N ASP A 469 13.01 -17.96 -17.28
CA ASP A 469 14.42 -17.94 -16.89
C ASP A 469 14.79 -19.22 -16.13
N SER A 470 13.87 -19.80 -15.36
CA SER A 470 14.11 -21.06 -14.65
C SER A 470 14.33 -22.24 -15.59
N VAL A 471 13.54 -22.35 -16.68
CA VAL A 471 13.75 -23.35 -17.73
C VAL A 471 15.16 -23.22 -18.33
N SER A 472 15.58 -21.98 -18.60
CA SER A 472 16.93 -21.70 -19.09
C SER A 472 18.03 -22.06 -18.08
N LEU A 473 17.79 -21.80 -16.78
CA LEU A 473 18.72 -22.13 -15.70
C LEU A 473 18.90 -23.64 -15.54
N PHE A 474 17.80 -24.40 -15.52
CA PHE A 474 17.85 -25.86 -15.43
C PHE A 474 18.54 -26.49 -16.63
N SER A 475 18.32 -25.95 -17.84
CA SER A 475 19.05 -26.39 -19.04
C SER A 475 20.55 -26.16 -18.91
N TYR A 476 20.98 -25.03 -18.35
CA TYR A 476 22.41 -24.77 -18.07
C TYR A 476 23.00 -25.73 -17.03
N ILE A 477 22.27 -26.00 -15.95
CA ILE A 477 22.73 -26.89 -14.86
C ILE A 477 22.91 -28.34 -15.35
N THR A 478 22.01 -28.81 -16.21
CA THR A 478 22.02 -30.20 -16.70
C THR A 478 22.95 -30.43 -17.89
N SER A 479 23.24 -29.41 -18.69
CA SER A 479 24.08 -29.53 -19.89
C SER A 479 25.59 -29.42 -19.65
N ILE A 480 26.02 -28.99 -18.46
CA ILE A 480 27.43 -28.73 -18.13
C ILE A 480 27.85 -29.54 -16.91
N LYS A 481 29.04 -30.16 -16.98
CA LYS A 481 29.57 -31.00 -15.88
C LYS A 481 29.82 -30.24 -14.58
N HIS A 482 30.20 -28.96 -14.68
CA HIS A 482 30.50 -28.08 -13.55
C HIS A 482 29.81 -26.72 -13.74
N PRO A 483 28.48 -26.65 -13.53
CA PRO A 483 27.73 -25.40 -13.69
C PRO A 483 28.10 -24.45 -12.56
N VAL A 484 28.44 -23.20 -12.90
CA VAL A 484 28.90 -22.20 -11.93
C VAL A 484 28.27 -20.83 -12.20
N GLY A 485 28.21 -19.98 -11.18
CA GLY A 485 27.68 -18.62 -11.29
C GLY A 485 27.73 -17.86 -9.97
N TYR A 486 27.04 -16.73 -9.92
CA TYR A 486 26.87 -15.93 -8.71
C TYR A 486 25.55 -15.15 -8.74
N ILE A 487 25.13 -14.67 -7.57
CA ILE A 487 23.92 -13.85 -7.39
C ILE A 487 24.38 -12.43 -7.06
N THR A 488 23.97 -11.43 -7.83
CA THR A 488 24.33 -10.04 -7.54
C THR A 488 23.63 -9.54 -6.27
N ARG A 489 24.19 -8.49 -5.67
CA ARG A 489 23.46 -7.76 -4.62
C ARG A 489 22.21 -7.10 -5.23
N PRO A 490 21.07 -7.10 -4.52
CA PRO A 490 19.90 -6.37 -4.99
C PRO A 490 20.09 -4.86 -5.09
N THR A 491 19.32 -4.24 -5.97
CA THR A 491 19.21 -2.81 -6.19
C THR A 491 17.76 -2.41 -6.38
N THR A 492 17.38 -1.19 -6.02
CA THR A 492 16.04 -0.66 -6.29
C THR A 492 16.02 -0.05 -7.69
N GLU A 493 15.10 -0.53 -8.53
CA GLU A 493 14.81 -0.01 -9.86
C GLU A 493 13.42 0.59 -9.90
N PHE A 494 13.22 1.67 -10.66
CA PHE A 494 11.95 2.36 -10.85
C PHE A 494 11.62 2.49 -12.35
N GLY A 495 10.36 2.77 -12.68
CA GLY A 495 9.91 2.88 -14.06
C GLY A 495 9.87 1.54 -14.80
N THR A 496 9.69 0.43 -14.09
CA THR A 496 9.58 -0.89 -14.70
C THR A 496 8.30 -0.99 -15.53
N LYS A 497 8.37 -1.78 -16.60
CA LYS A 497 7.31 -1.91 -17.60
C LYS A 497 7.11 -3.39 -17.96
N PRO A 498 5.87 -3.87 -18.12
CA PRO A 498 4.61 -3.15 -17.87
C PRO A 498 4.33 -2.98 -16.37
N ALA A 499 3.69 -1.88 -15.98
CA ALA A 499 3.13 -1.70 -14.63
C ALA A 499 1.88 -0.80 -14.65
N PRO A 500 0.81 -1.12 -13.91
CA PRO A 500 0.69 -2.33 -13.10
C PRO A 500 0.43 -3.57 -13.98
N PHE A 501 0.82 -4.73 -13.48
CA PHE A 501 0.24 -6.02 -13.86
C PHE A 501 -0.31 -6.69 -12.60
N MET A 502 -1.20 -7.66 -12.77
CA MET A 502 -1.85 -8.36 -11.65
C MET A 502 -0.89 -9.36 -11.01
N ALA A 503 -0.72 -9.26 -9.68
CA ALA A 503 0.06 -10.21 -8.90
C ALA A 503 -0.55 -11.61 -9.01
N ALA A 504 0.27 -12.67 -9.08
CA ALA A 504 -0.25 -14.02 -9.33
C ALA A 504 -1.12 -14.51 -8.18
N PHE A 505 -0.72 -14.20 -6.94
CA PHE A 505 -1.44 -14.59 -5.73
C PHE A 505 -2.80 -13.89 -5.58
N SER A 506 -3.04 -12.76 -6.26
CA SER A 506 -4.27 -11.99 -6.04
C SER A 506 -5.49 -12.84 -6.37
N SER A 507 -6.35 -13.07 -5.38
CA SER A 507 -7.57 -13.85 -5.57
C SER A 507 -8.50 -13.21 -6.60
N LYS A 508 -9.20 -14.06 -7.35
CA LYS A 508 -9.97 -13.70 -8.55
C LYS A 508 -11.44 -14.06 -8.40
N GLY A 509 -12.28 -13.34 -9.14
CA GLY A 509 -13.64 -13.78 -9.42
C GLY A 509 -13.70 -15.00 -10.35
N PRO A 510 -14.90 -15.43 -10.76
CA PRO A 510 -16.21 -14.87 -10.38
C PRO A 510 -16.53 -15.06 -8.89
N ASN A 511 -17.44 -14.22 -8.39
CA ASN A 511 -18.08 -14.41 -7.09
C ASN A 511 -18.93 -15.69 -7.13
N ILE A 512 -18.62 -16.69 -6.30
CA ILE A 512 -19.35 -17.98 -6.30
C ILE A 512 -20.64 -17.95 -5.46
N ILE A 513 -20.81 -16.94 -4.59
CA ILE A 513 -21.99 -16.78 -3.75
C ILE A 513 -23.08 -16.04 -4.52
N THR A 514 -22.71 -14.93 -5.16
CA THR A 514 -23.62 -14.13 -6.01
C THR A 514 -22.94 -13.77 -7.33
N PRO A 515 -22.98 -14.65 -8.35
CA PRO A 515 -22.26 -14.45 -9.61
C PRO A 515 -22.69 -13.22 -10.43
N GLU A 516 -23.86 -12.64 -10.14
CA GLU A 516 -24.34 -11.38 -10.72
C GLU A 516 -23.58 -10.14 -10.21
N ILE A 517 -22.77 -10.28 -9.15
CA ILE A 517 -21.93 -9.21 -8.59
C ILE A 517 -20.46 -9.50 -8.91
N LEU A 518 -19.84 -8.62 -9.70
CA LEU A 518 -18.43 -8.73 -10.05
C LEU A 518 -17.54 -8.60 -8.80
N LYS A 519 -16.56 -9.50 -8.67
CA LYS A 519 -15.47 -9.39 -7.69
C LYS A 519 -14.13 -9.79 -8.34
N PRO A 520 -12.99 -9.21 -7.88
CA PRO A 520 -12.92 -8.04 -6.98
C PRO A 520 -13.53 -6.79 -7.63
N ASP A 521 -13.72 -5.71 -6.86
CA ASP A 521 -14.31 -4.47 -7.38
C ASP A 521 -13.30 -3.58 -8.09
N ILE A 522 -12.06 -3.59 -7.61
CA ILE A 522 -10.98 -2.69 -8.00
C ILE A 522 -9.63 -3.39 -7.74
N THR A 523 -8.54 -2.92 -8.36
CA THR A 523 -7.17 -3.27 -7.97
C THR A 523 -6.36 -2.04 -7.57
N ALA A 524 -5.40 -2.23 -6.67
CA ALA A 524 -4.48 -1.20 -6.20
C ALA A 524 -3.09 -1.82 -5.94
N PRO A 525 -2.05 -1.00 -5.68
CA PRO A 525 -0.73 -1.49 -5.34
C PRO A 525 -0.76 -2.42 -4.12
N GLY A 526 -0.38 -3.68 -4.32
CA GLY A 526 -0.38 -4.71 -3.28
C GLY A 526 0.89 -5.55 -3.25
N GLU A 527 1.84 -5.31 -4.15
CA GLU A 527 3.09 -6.07 -4.22
C GLU A 527 4.29 -5.20 -3.84
N ASN A 528 5.17 -5.74 -2.99
CA ASN A 528 6.43 -5.15 -2.59
C ASN A 528 6.25 -3.76 -1.93
N ILE A 529 5.22 -3.61 -1.10
CA ILE A 529 4.84 -2.35 -0.46
C ILE A 529 5.68 -2.11 0.80
N ILE A 530 6.35 -0.95 0.86
CA ILE A 530 7.11 -0.53 2.05
C ILE A 530 6.21 0.31 2.94
N ALA A 531 5.94 -0.19 4.15
CA ALA A 531 5.22 0.54 5.19
C ALA A 531 5.84 0.28 6.58
N ALA A 532 5.32 0.94 7.61
CA ALA A 532 5.83 0.74 8.96
C ALA A 532 5.63 -0.72 9.39
N TYR A 533 6.51 -1.19 10.27
CA TYR A 533 6.46 -2.56 10.73
C TYR A 533 6.81 -2.63 12.22
N THR A 534 6.36 -3.70 12.87
CA THR A 534 6.69 -3.91 14.28
C THR A 534 8.19 -4.16 14.45
N GLU A 535 8.78 -3.60 15.49
CA GLU A 535 10.16 -3.93 15.88
C GLU A 535 10.22 -5.12 16.85
N ALA A 536 9.08 -5.77 17.13
CA ALA A 536 9.01 -7.01 17.90
C ALA A 536 9.39 -8.25 17.07
N GLN A 537 8.92 -8.30 15.82
CA GLN A 537 9.06 -9.43 14.90
C GLN A 537 10.22 -9.23 13.92
N SER A 538 10.77 -10.34 13.41
CA SER A 538 11.74 -10.28 12.33
C SER A 538 11.07 -10.05 10.98
N PRO A 539 11.72 -9.37 10.02
CA PRO A 539 11.15 -9.17 8.67
C PRO A 539 10.80 -10.46 7.91
N THR A 540 11.30 -11.62 8.36
CA THR A 540 11.00 -12.94 7.81
C THR A 540 9.96 -13.72 8.63
N HIS A 541 9.53 -13.20 9.78
CA HIS A 541 8.77 -13.92 10.82
C HIS A 541 9.44 -15.22 11.29
N LEU A 542 10.76 -15.37 11.11
CA LEU A 542 11.52 -16.51 11.58
C LEU A 542 12.18 -16.18 12.91
N ASN A 543 12.03 -17.06 13.90
CA ASN A 543 12.72 -16.96 15.19
C ASN A 543 14.26 -16.94 15.05
N TYR A 544 14.77 -17.55 13.97
CA TYR A 544 16.20 -17.53 13.64
C TYR A 544 16.69 -16.14 13.22
N ASP A 545 15.84 -15.36 12.55
CA ASP A 545 16.19 -14.03 12.08
C ASP A 545 16.10 -13.02 13.23
N LYS A 546 17.26 -12.46 13.59
CA LYS A 546 17.37 -11.48 14.68
C LYS A 546 17.31 -10.03 14.19
N ARG A 547 17.19 -9.80 12.88
CA ARG A 547 17.03 -8.44 12.34
C ARG A 547 15.71 -7.84 12.85
N ARG A 548 15.72 -6.54 13.12
CA ARG A 548 14.54 -5.72 13.40
C ARG A 548 14.63 -4.47 12.52
N SER A 549 13.50 -4.07 11.98
CA SER A 549 13.43 -2.93 11.06
C SER A 549 12.12 -2.19 11.28
N PRO A 550 12.14 -0.84 11.39
CA PRO A 550 10.93 -0.04 11.56
C PRO A 550 10.04 -0.02 10.30
N PHE A 551 10.58 -0.51 9.17
CA PHE A 551 9.87 -0.65 7.91
C PHE A 551 10.13 -2.03 7.31
N ASN A 552 9.12 -2.60 6.66
CA ASN A 552 9.25 -3.85 5.91
C ASN A 552 8.55 -3.76 4.56
N SER A 553 8.99 -4.58 3.61
CA SER A 553 8.35 -4.75 2.31
C SER A 553 7.49 -6.00 2.37
N VAL A 554 6.18 -5.85 2.15
CA VAL A 554 5.22 -6.94 2.23
C VAL A 554 4.34 -6.93 0.98
N SER A 555 3.95 -8.11 0.52
CA SER A 555 3.04 -8.32 -0.60
C SER A 555 1.77 -9.02 -0.15
N GLY A 556 0.63 -8.63 -0.72
CA GLY A 556 -0.68 -9.19 -0.44
C GLY A 556 -1.80 -8.25 -0.85
N THR A 557 -2.99 -8.79 -1.06
CA THR A 557 -4.23 -7.97 -1.13
C THR A 557 -4.48 -7.22 0.18
N SER A 558 -3.89 -7.70 1.27
CA SER A 558 -3.79 -6.98 2.54
C SER A 558 -3.11 -5.62 2.45
N MET A 559 -2.21 -5.41 1.49
CA MET A 559 -1.53 -4.13 1.27
C MET A 559 -2.27 -3.26 0.25
N SER A 560 -3.06 -3.83 -0.66
CA SER A 560 -3.90 -3.06 -1.59
C SER A 560 -5.17 -2.53 -0.93
N CYS A 561 -5.79 -3.28 -0.02
CA CYS A 561 -6.92 -2.85 0.82
C CYS A 561 -6.70 -1.48 1.51
N PRO A 562 -5.61 -1.24 2.25
CA PRO A 562 -5.35 0.03 2.91
C PRO A 562 -5.05 1.17 1.93
N HIS A 563 -4.58 0.90 0.71
CA HIS A 563 -4.46 1.95 -0.30
C HIS A 563 -5.84 2.51 -0.65
N ILE A 564 -6.81 1.64 -0.91
CA ILE A 564 -8.20 2.05 -1.19
C ILE A 564 -8.85 2.69 0.04
N SER A 565 -8.55 2.21 1.26
CA SER A 565 -9.04 2.83 2.51
C SER A 565 -8.55 4.26 2.69
N GLY A 566 -7.27 4.52 2.40
CA GLY A 566 -6.72 5.88 2.42
C GLY A 566 -7.39 6.79 1.40
N ILE A 567 -7.65 6.30 0.18
CA ILE A 567 -8.35 7.05 -0.87
C ILE A 567 -9.81 7.32 -0.48
N ALA A 568 -10.51 6.32 0.05
CA ALA A 568 -11.88 6.46 0.53
C ALA A 568 -11.99 7.52 1.64
N SER A 569 -10.99 7.58 2.53
CA SER A 569 -10.91 8.61 3.58
C SER A 569 -10.78 10.01 3.00
N LEU A 570 -9.93 10.20 1.98
CA LEU A 570 -9.82 11.50 1.30
C LEU A 570 -11.12 11.89 0.58
N LEU A 571 -11.77 10.93 -0.09
CA LEU A 571 -13.06 11.16 -0.74
C LEU A 571 -14.15 11.53 0.27
N LYS A 572 -14.15 10.92 1.46
CA LYS A 572 -15.09 11.27 2.54
C LYS A 572 -14.87 12.68 3.08
N ILE A 573 -13.63 13.20 3.06
CA ILE A 573 -13.36 14.60 3.41
C ILE A 573 -13.85 15.57 2.33
N LEU A 574 -13.69 15.23 1.06
CA LEU A 574 -14.19 16.04 -0.05
C LEU A 574 -15.71 16.02 -0.15
N HIS A 575 -16.29 14.86 0.13
CA HIS A 575 -17.71 14.59 -0.02
C HIS A 575 -18.30 13.94 1.25
N PRO A 576 -18.46 14.69 2.35
CA PRO A 576 -18.94 14.14 3.62
C PRO A 576 -20.31 13.45 3.52
N ASP A 577 -21.17 13.94 2.63
CA ASP A 577 -22.53 13.47 2.42
C ASP A 577 -22.64 12.26 1.46
N TRP A 578 -21.53 11.85 0.83
CA TRP A 578 -21.56 10.66 -0.01
C TRP A 578 -21.77 9.40 0.83
N SER A 579 -22.66 8.55 0.34
CA SER A 579 -22.86 7.20 0.87
C SER A 579 -21.61 6.35 0.62
N PRO A 580 -21.44 5.24 1.37
CA PRO A 580 -20.40 4.26 1.06
C PRO A 580 -20.44 3.76 -0.39
N ALA A 581 -21.64 3.57 -0.95
CA ALA A 581 -21.84 3.13 -2.32
C ALA A 581 -21.43 4.20 -3.35
N ALA A 582 -21.68 5.49 -3.07
CA ALA A 582 -21.24 6.58 -3.94
C ALA A 582 -19.70 6.68 -3.97
N ILE A 583 -19.03 6.51 -2.83
CA ILE A 583 -17.56 6.45 -2.75
C ILE A 583 -17.03 5.24 -3.52
N GLN A 584 -17.61 4.06 -3.32
CA GLN A 584 -17.28 2.86 -4.09
C GLN A 584 -17.44 3.09 -5.60
N SER A 585 -18.56 3.68 -6.02
CA SER A 585 -18.83 3.98 -7.41
C SER A 585 -17.81 4.96 -8.00
N ALA A 586 -17.44 6.02 -7.27
CA ALA A 586 -16.44 6.98 -7.74
C ALA A 586 -15.09 6.31 -7.99
N ILE A 587 -14.67 5.43 -7.07
CA ILE A 587 -13.42 4.66 -7.18
C ILE A 587 -13.47 3.70 -8.38
N MET A 588 -14.56 2.94 -8.54
CA MET A 588 -14.69 1.96 -9.61
C MET A 588 -14.79 2.62 -10.99
N THR A 589 -15.66 3.62 -11.13
CA THR A 589 -16.01 4.15 -12.45
C THR A 589 -14.94 5.02 -13.10
N THR A 590 -13.97 5.48 -12.31
CA THR A 590 -12.83 6.28 -12.77
C THR A 590 -11.54 5.46 -12.93
N ALA A 591 -11.60 4.15 -12.67
CA ALA A 591 -10.45 3.26 -12.74
C ALA A 591 -9.92 3.05 -14.16
N SER A 592 -8.60 2.84 -14.28
CA SER A 592 -7.91 2.58 -15.55
C SER A 592 -7.71 1.08 -15.76
N THR A 593 -7.97 0.57 -16.96
CA THR A 593 -7.56 -0.78 -17.37
C THR A 593 -6.22 -0.82 -18.10
N HIS A 594 -5.49 0.31 -18.13
CA HIS A 594 -4.25 0.43 -18.86
C HIS A 594 -3.04 0.55 -17.94
N ASP A 595 -1.94 -0.02 -18.40
CA ASP A 595 -0.62 0.08 -17.79
C ASP A 595 0.13 1.37 -18.20
N ASN A 596 1.36 1.50 -17.72
CA ASN A 596 2.28 2.59 -18.05
C ASN A 596 2.88 2.51 -19.47
N ASN A 597 2.54 1.49 -20.26
CA ASN A 597 2.71 1.44 -21.73
C ASN A 597 1.44 1.85 -22.47
N LYS A 598 0.36 2.22 -21.76
CA LYS A 598 -0.97 2.50 -22.33
C LYS A 598 -1.56 1.27 -23.04
N GLN A 599 -1.17 0.08 -22.62
CA GLN A 599 -1.72 -1.21 -23.06
C GLN A 599 -2.61 -1.79 -21.96
N GLN A 600 -3.40 -2.82 -22.27
CA GLN A 600 -4.24 -3.47 -21.26
C GLN A 600 -3.37 -4.05 -20.13
N ILE A 601 -3.87 -3.93 -18.88
CA ILE A 601 -3.23 -4.57 -17.72
C ILE A 601 -3.11 -6.07 -17.99
N LEU A 602 -1.92 -6.61 -17.72
CA LEU A 602 -1.63 -8.03 -17.88
C LEU A 602 -1.76 -8.78 -16.55
N ASN A 603 -1.87 -10.10 -16.62
CA ASN A 603 -1.69 -10.99 -15.48
C ASN A 603 -0.22 -11.45 -15.37
N ALA A 604 0.11 -12.19 -14.32
CA ALA A 604 1.46 -12.72 -14.09
C ALA A 604 2.00 -13.60 -15.23
N SER A 605 1.13 -14.20 -16.06
CA SER A 605 1.53 -14.96 -17.26
C SER A 605 1.69 -14.08 -18.51
N PHE A 606 1.64 -12.75 -18.39
CA PHE A 606 1.62 -11.76 -19.47
C PHE A 606 0.46 -11.91 -20.47
N ALA A 607 -0.62 -12.59 -20.10
CA ALA A 607 -1.88 -12.53 -20.83
C ALA A 607 -2.71 -11.32 -20.37
N GLU A 608 -3.60 -10.81 -21.22
CA GLU A 608 -4.51 -9.74 -20.84
C GLU A 608 -5.31 -10.14 -19.59
N ALA A 609 -5.26 -9.31 -18.56
CA ALA A 609 -6.05 -9.50 -17.37
C ALA A 609 -7.53 -9.19 -17.67
N THR A 610 -8.41 -9.84 -16.91
CA THR A 610 -9.85 -9.66 -17.07
C THR A 610 -10.43 -8.88 -15.89
N PRO A 611 -11.68 -8.40 -15.99
CA PRO A 611 -12.43 -7.88 -14.86
C PRO A 611 -12.51 -8.83 -13.65
N PHE A 612 -12.37 -10.14 -13.80
CA PHE A 612 -12.26 -11.06 -12.64
C PHE A 612 -10.92 -10.96 -11.91
N SER A 613 -9.91 -10.32 -12.51
CA SER A 613 -8.63 -10.03 -11.86
C SER A 613 -8.61 -8.62 -11.27
N TYR A 614 -8.92 -7.58 -12.05
CA TYR A 614 -8.79 -6.18 -11.63
C TYR A 614 -10.10 -5.48 -11.25
N GLY A 615 -11.25 -6.16 -11.36
CA GLY A 615 -12.56 -5.55 -11.18
C GLY A 615 -12.85 -4.48 -12.23
N ALA A 616 -13.09 -3.25 -11.78
CA ALA A 616 -13.20 -2.10 -12.65
C ALA A 616 -11.84 -1.69 -13.24
N GLY A 617 -10.71 -1.93 -12.57
CA GLY A 617 -9.38 -1.55 -13.05
C GLY A 617 -8.47 -1.08 -11.91
N HIS A 618 -7.33 -0.50 -12.27
CA HIS A 618 -6.40 0.11 -11.33
C HIS A 618 -6.88 1.50 -10.91
N VAL A 619 -6.91 1.74 -9.60
CA VAL A 619 -7.44 2.97 -9.01
C VAL A 619 -6.78 4.25 -9.54
N GLN A 620 -7.57 5.31 -9.69
CA GLN A 620 -7.15 6.64 -10.11
C GLN A 620 -7.64 7.69 -9.09
N PRO A 621 -6.89 7.94 -8.00
CA PRO A 621 -7.38 8.74 -6.87
C PRO A 621 -7.83 10.15 -7.26
N ASN A 622 -7.08 10.81 -8.14
CA ASN A 622 -7.37 12.18 -8.55
C ASN A 622 -8.63 12.27 -9.43
N LEU A 623 -8.94 11.24 -10.22
CA LEU A 623 -10.16 11.21 -11.03
C LEU A 623 -11.38 10.89 -10.16
N ALA A 624 -11.22 10.02 -9.16
CA ALA A 624 -12.30 9.65 -8.24
C ALA A 624 -12.85 10.83 -7.41
N MET A 625 -12.10 11.94 -7.30
CA MET A 625 -12.58 13.16 -6.63
C MET A 625 -13.80 13.79 -7.29
N ASP A 626 -13.89 13.70 -8.62
CA ASP A 626 -14.99 14.26 -9.41
C ASP A 626 -15.34 13.26 -10.52
N PRO A 627 -16.13 12.22 -10.18
CA PRO A 627 -16.47 11.17 -11.12
C PRO A 627 -17.58 11.60 -12.09
N GLY A 628 -18.20 12.78 -11.90
CA GLY A 628 -19.37 13.22 -12.64
C GLY A 628 -20.66 12.50 -12.21
N LEU A 629 -20.74 11.18 -12.39
CA LEU A 629 -21.89 10.36 -12.00
C LEU A 629 -21.49 9.24 -11.04
N VAL A 630 -22.42 8.84 -10.17
CA VAL A 630 -22.27 7.67 -9.28
C VAL A 630 -23.49 6.75 -9.33
N TYR A 631 -23.27 5.45 -9.13
CA TYR A 631 -24.28 4.45 -8.84
C TYR A 631 -24.49 4.41 -7.33
N ASP A 632 -25.45 5.19 -6.83
CA ASP A 632 -25.74 5.31 -5.41
C ASP A 632 -26.69 4.17 -4.95
N LEU A 633 -26.56 3.77 -3.69
CA LEU A 633 -27.36 2.72 -3.04
C LEU A 633 -27.68 3.14 -1.61
N THR A 634 -28.84 2.71 -1.13
CA THR A 634 -29.29 2.88 0.26
C THR A 634 -29.25 1.55 1.02
N ALA A 635 -29.36 1.59 2.35
CA ALA A 635 -29.54 0.40 3.17
C ALA A 635 -30.71 -0.49 2.70
N ASN A 636 -31.80 0.13 2.23
CA ASN A 636 -32.97 -0.58 1.70
C ASN A 636 -32.66 -1.33 0.39
N ASP A 637 -31.72 -0.86 -0.42
CA ASP A 637 -31.32 -1.55 -1.64
C ASP A 637 -30.54 -2.84 -1.32
N TYR A 638 -29.70 -2.82 -0.26
CA TYR A 638 -29.05 -4.03 0.23
C TYR A 638 -30.05 -5.01 0.88
N LEU A 639 -31.05 -4.51 1.61
CA LEU A 639 -32.13 -5.36 2.13
C LEU A 639 -32.96 -6.00 1.00
N ASN A 640 -33.25 -5.23 -0.07
CA ASN A 640 -33.89 -5.75 -1.27
C ASN A 640 -33.05 -6.88 -1.90
N PHE A 641 -31.72 -6.68 -1.98
CA PHE A 641 -30.80 -7.68 -2.49
C PHE A 641 -30.84 -8.97 -1.67
N LEU A 642 -30.81 -8.87 -0.33
CA LEU A 642 -30.98 -10.02 0.56
C LEU A 642 -32.35 -10.70 0.37
N CYS A 643 -33.44 -9.93 0.24
CA CYS A 643 -34.76 -10.51 -0.06
C CYS A 643 -34.74 -11.32 -1.36
N THR A 644 -34.07 -10.85 -2.42
CA THR A 644 -33.94 -11.57 -3.69
C THR A 644 -33.13 -12.86 -3.56
N LEU A 645 -32.14 -12.91 -2.67
CA LEU A 645 -31.39 -14.14 -2.37
C LEU A 645 -32.21 -15.18 -1.58
N GLY A 646 -33.44 -14.86 -1.16
CA GLY A 646 -34.34 -15.78 -0.48
C GLY A 646 -34.34 -15.67 1.04
N TYR A 647 -33.72 -14.62 1.60
CA TYR A 647 -33.71 -14.38 3.04
C TYR A 647 -35.13 -14.08 3.53
N ASN A 648 -35.55 -14.76 4.60
CA ASN A 648 -36.91 -14.71 5.10
C ASN A 648 -37.18 -13.45 5.94
N LYS A 649 -38.46 -13.19 6.24
CA LYS A 649 -38.88 -12.01 7.01
C LYS A 649 -38.19 -11.90 8.39
N LYS A 650 -37.89 -13.03 9.05
CA LYS A 650 -37.21 -13.01 10.36
C LYS A 650 -35.75 -12.58 10.21
N GLU A 651 -35.04 -13.11 9.22
CA GLU A 651 -33.65 -12.74 8.92
C GLU A 651 -33.53 -11.25 8.57
N ILE A 652 -34.38 -10.78 7.66
CA ILE A 652 -34.41 -9.37 7.24
C ILE A 652 -34.80 -8.43 8.39
N PHE A 653 -35.70 -8.85 9.28
CA PHE A 653 -36.07 -8.07 10.46
C PHE A 653 -34.87 -7.78 11.37
N TRP A 654 -33.94 -8.73 11.54
CA TRP A 654 -32.76 -8.53 12.37
C TRP A 654 -31.78 -7.51 11.77
N PHE A 655 -31.65 -7.47 10.44
CA PHE A 655 -30.85 -6.46 9.73
C PHE A 655 -31.47 -5.05 9.70
N SER A 656 -32.79 -4.94 9.91
CA SER A 656 -33.55 -3.69 9.78
C SER A 656 -34.09 -3.16 11.11
N LYS A 657 -33.67 -3.72 12.26
CA LYS A 657 -34.27 -3.56 13.60
C LYS A 657 -34.75 -2.15 14.00
N ASN A 658 -34.15 -1.09 13.49
CA ASN A 658 -34.54 0.30 13.75
C ASN A 658 -35.85 0.74 13.04
N TYR A 659 -36.38 -0.06 12.11
CA TYR A 659 -37.67 0.16 11.45
C TYR A 659 -38.22 -1.12 10.80
N THR A 660 -39.54 -1.24 10.68
CA THR A 660 -40.14 -2.40 10.03
C THR A 660 -39.88 -2.37 8.52
N TYR A 661 -38.99 -3.23 8.04
CA TYR A 661 -38.79 -3.46 6.60
C TYR A 661 -39.59 -4.68 6.12
N THR A 662 -40.19 -4.59 4.94
CA THR A 662 -40.91 -5.69 4.30
C THR A 662 -40.36 -5.90 2.90
N CYS A 663 -39.90 -7.12 2.61
CA CYS A 663 -39.44 -7.48 1.28
C CYS A 663 -40.52 -7.16 0.23
N PRO A 664 -40.13 -6.62 -0.95
CA PRO A 664 -41.06 -6.36 -2.04
C PRO A 664 -41.83 -7.62 -2.43
N LYS A 665 -43.11 -7.46 -2.78
CA LYS A 665 -43.97 -8.57 -3.24
C LYS A 665 -43.52 -9.15 -4.58
N HIS A 666 -42.82 -8.36 -5.38
CA HIS A 666 -42.28 -8.77 -6.67
C HIS A 666 -40.78 -9.03 -6.51
N THR A 667 -40.31 -10.17 -7.01
CA THR A 667 -38.89 -10.52 -7.01
C THR A 667 -38.12 -9.53 -7.90
N ILE A 668 -37.22 -8.77 -7.29
CA ILE A 668 -36.28 -7.91 -8.02
C ILE A 668 -35.19 -8.80 -8.61
N SER A 669 -34.81 -8.57 -9.86
CA SER A 669 -33.72 -9.31 -10.50
C SER A 669 -32.36 -8.91 -9.89
N LEU A 670 -31.51 -9.88 -9.53
CA LEU A 670 -30.16 -9.59 -9.01
C LEU A 670 -29.32 -8.79 -10.02
N VAL A 671 -29.51 -9.03 -11.32
CA VAL A 671 -28.78 -8.29 -12.35
C VAL A 671 -29.16 -6.81 -12.38
N ASP A 672 -30.32 -6.41 -11.84
CA ASP A 672 -30.78 -5.01 -11.73
C ASP A 672 -30.25 -4.29 -10.47
N PHE A 673 -29.53 -4.99 -9.59
CA PHE A 673 -28.86 -4.35 -8.45
C PHE A 673 -27.99 -3.20 -8.95
N ASN A 674 -28.12 -2.01 -8.36
CA ASN A 674 -27.56 -0.76 -8.89
C ASN A 674 -26.04 -0.64 -8.65
N TYR A 675 -25.30 -1.64 -9.11
CA TYR A 675 -23.86 -1.78 -8.93
C TYR A 675 -23.09 -1.10 -10.09
N PRO A 676 -21.87 -0.56 -9.84
CA PRO A 676 -21.00 0.02 -10.88
C PRO A 676 -20.41 -0.98 -11.88
N SER A 677 -20.94 -2.20 -11.95
CA SER A 677 -20.64 -3.20 -12.97
C SER A 677 -21.93 -3.91 -13.40
N ILE A 678 -21.88 -4.55 -14.57
CA ILE A 678 -22.98 -5.35 -15.10
C ILE A 678 -22.48 -6.77 -15.34
N THR A 679 -22.92 -7.73 -14.52
CA THR A 679 -22.54 -9.13 -14.68
C THR A 679 -23.77 -9.99 -14.93
N VAL A 680 -23.76 -10.74 -16.04
CA VAL A 680 -24.81 -11.68 -16.43
C VAL A 680 -24.17 -13.07 -16.53
N PRO A 681 -24.21 -13.87 -15.45
CA PRO A 681 -23.51 -15.16 -15.38
C PRO A 681 -24.16 -16.26 -16.24
N LYS A 682 -25.43 -16.07 -16.63
CA LYS A 682 -26.18 -16.96 -17.51
C LYS A 682 -27.06 -16.14 -18.43
N LEU A 683 -26.62 -15.95 -19.67
CA LEU A 683 -27.40 -15.28 -20.71
C LEU A 683 -28.02 -16.30 -21.67
N SER A 684 -29.33 -16.48 -21.60
CA SER A 684 -30.10 -17.25 -22.59
C SER A 684 -30.97 -16.29 -23.41
N GLY A 685 -30.69 -16.16 -24.71
CA GLY A 685 -31.39 -15.24 -25.60
C GLY A 685 -31.05 -13.77 -25.33
N SER A 686 -31.92 -13.04 -24.63
CA SER A 686 -31.77 -11.62 -24.33
C SER A 686 -32.22 -11.28 -22.92
N ILE A 687 -31.51 -10.37 -22.26
CA ILE A 687 -31.88 -9.81 -20.96
C ILE A 687 -31.84 -8.28 -21.03
N THR A 688 -32.70 -7.63 -20.25
CA THR A 688 -32.66 -6.18 -20.05
C THR A 688 -32.27 -5.91 -18.61
N VAL A 689 -31.21 -5.13 -18.42
CA VAL A 689 -30.68 -4.72 -17.12
C VAL A 689 -30.98 -3.24 -16.91
N THR A 690 -31.49 -2.86 -15.75
CA THR A 690 -31.76 -1.47 -15.39
C THR A 690 -30.71 -0.96 -14.42
N ARG A 691 -30.27 0.28 -14.62
CA ARG A 691 -29.36 1.00 -13.72
C ARG A 691 -29.86 2.42 -13.51
N LYS A 692 -29.45 3.01 -12.38
CA LYS A 692 -29.74 4.39 -12.00
C LYS A 692 -28.44 5.08 -11.61
N VAL A 693 -28.18 6.23 -12.21
CA VAL A 693 -27.01 7.07 -11.92
C VAL A 693 -27.45 8.41 -11.38
N LYS A 694 -26.70 8.92 -10.41
CA LYS A 694 -26.90 10.20 -9.76
C LYS A 694 -25.79 11.15 -10.19
N ASN A 695 -26.14 12.36 -10.60
CA ASN A 695 -25.16 13.40 -10.93
C ASN A 695 -24.56 13.97 -9.64
N VAL A 696 -23.25 13.88 -9.47
CA VAL A 696 -22.50 14.47 -8.35
C VAL A 696 -21.52 15.55 -8.81
N GLY A 697 -21.31 15.68 -10.12
CA GLY A 697 -20.54 16.74 -10.73
C GLY A 697 -21.40 17.88 -11.27
N SER A 698 -20.78 18.75 -12.07
CA SER A 698 -21.46 19.88 -12.70
C SER A 698 -22.58 19.42 -13.66
N PRO A 699 -23.67 20.20 -13.84
CA PRO A 699 -24.70 19.90 -14.82
C PRO A 699 -24.13 19.64 -16.21
N GLY A 700 -24.66 18.62 -16.90
CA GLY A 700 -24.05 18.13 -18.12
C GLY A 700 -24.91 17.10 -18.85
N THR A 701 -24.53 16.80 -20.08
CA THR A 701 -25.14 15.73 -20.87
C THR A 701 -24.11 14.66 -21.12
N TYR A 702 -24.45 13.43 -20.75
CA TYR A 702 -23.59 12.27 -20.93
C TYR A 702 -24.09 11.44 -22.11
N GLN A 703 -23.16 11.00 -22.96
CA GLN A 703 -23.39 10.07 -24.06
C GLN A 703 -22.87 8.68 -23.71
N ALA A 704 -23.62 7.65 -24.06
CA ALA A 704 -23.20 6.28 -23.84
C ALA A 704 -22.27 5.78 -24.96
N LEU A 705 -21.11 5.28 -24.57
CA LEU A 705 -20.16 4.56 -25.41
C LEU A 705 -20.14 3.09 -24.96
N LEU A 706 -20.22 2.16 -25.91
CA LEU A 706 -20.33 0.73 -25.64
C LEU A 706 -19.23 -0.04 -26.36
N LYS A 707 -18.55 -0.92 -25.62
CA LYS A 707 -17.73 -2.00 -26.16
C LYS A 707 -18.42 -3.31 -25.82
N SER A 708 -19.03 -3.94 -26.81
CA SER A 708 -19.78 -5.18 -26.59
C SER A 708 -18.83 -6.35 -26.30
N PRO A 709 -19.18 -7.25 -25.35
CA PRO A 709 -18.45 -8.50 -25.16
C PRO A 709 -18.44 -9.35 -26.43
N LYS A 710 -17.37 -10.12 -26.65
CA LYS A 710 -17.24 -11.02 -27.79
C LYS A 710 -18.44 -11.99 -27.84
N GLY A 711 -19.12 -12.09 -28.99
CA GLY A 711 -20.26 -12.97 -29.20
C GLY A 711 -21.60 -12.48 -28.62
N VAL A 712 -21.65 -11.24 -28.11
CA VAL A 712 -22.83 -10.64 -27.47
C VAL A 712 -23.07 -9.25 -28.07
N SER A 713 -24.32 -8.88 -28.37
CA SER A 713 -24.67 -7.49 -28.65
C SER A 713 -25.18 -6.77 -27.41
N VAL A 714 -24.69 -5.56 -27.18
CA VAL A 714 -25.15 -4.67 -26.11
C VAL A 714 -25.75 -3.42 -26.73
N THR A 715 -26.94 -3.03 -26.27
CA THR A 715 -27.60 -1.77 -26.64
C THR A 715 -28.09 -1.05 -25.39
N ILE A 716 -28.24 0.27 -25.47
CA ILE A 716 -28.61 1.12 -24.33
C ILE A 716 -29.74 2.08 -24.67
N ALA A 717 -30.65 2.30 -23.71
CA ALA A 717 -31.78 3.20 -23.84
C ALA A 717 -32.04 3.96 -22.52
N PRO A 718 -32.05 5.31 -22.51
CA PRO A 718 -31.71 6.20 -23.62
C PRO A 718 -30.20 6.17 -23.93
N LYS A 719 -29.78 6.68 -25.10
CA LYS A 719 -28.36 6.81 -25.47
C LYS A 719 -27.66 8.03 -24.84
N SER A 720 -28.45 8.94 -24.27
CA SER A 720 -27.99 10.17 -23.67
C SER A 720 -28.75 10.46 -22.37
N LEU A 721 -28.04 11.00 -21.37
CA LEU A 721 -28.61 11.43 -20.09
C LEU A 721 -28.23 12.90 -19.84
N LYS A 722 -29.24 13.79 -19.83
CA LYS A 722 -29.05 15.23 -19.57
C LYS A 722 -29.46 15.58 -18.15
N PHE A 723 -28.50 15.98 -17.31
CA PHE A 723 -28.72 16.42 -15.94
C PHE A 723 -28.68 17.94 -15.84
N ILE A 724 -29.67 18.51 -15.16
CA ILE A 724 -29.81 19.96 -14.99
C ILE A 724 -29.28 20.40 -13.62
N ASN A 725 -29.43 19.54 -12.61
CA ASN A 725 -29.03 19.83 -11.23
C ASN A 725 -28.07 18.77 -10.68
N VAL A 726 -27.24 19.15 -9.70
CA VAL A 726 -26.51 18.20 -8.85
C VAL A 726 -27.52 17.43 -8.01
N GLY A 727 -27.33 16.12 -7.86
CA GLY A 727 -28.21 15.21 -7.12
C GLY A 727 -29.36 14.63 -7.95
N GLU A 728 -29.58 15.09 -9.19
CA GLU A 728 -30.58 14.50 -10.08
C GLU A 728 -30.20 13.05 -10.43
N GLU A 729 -31.18 12.14 -10.36
CA GLU A 729 -31.02 10.74 -10.69
C GLU A 729 -31.71 10.40 -12.01
N LYS A 730 -31.07 9.57 -12.84
CA LYS A 730 -31.68 9.05 -14.08
C LYS A 730 -31.43 7.57 -14.23
N SER A 731 -32.46 6.89 -14.71
CA SER A 731 -32.39 5.48 -15.03
C SER A 731 -32.15 5.25 -16.52
N PHE A 732 -31.43 4.17 -16.83
CA PHE A 732 -31.24 3.67 -18.18
C PHE A 732 -31.32 2.15 -18.20
N LYS A 733 -31.55 1.60 -19.39
CA LYS A 733 -31.66 0.17 -19.65
C LYS A 733 -30.53 -0.28 -20.56
N VAL A 734 -29.88 -1.39 -20.22
CA VAL A 734 -28.87 -2.08 -21.01
C VAL A 734 -29.47 -3.40 -21.48
N ILE A 735 -29.65 -3.55 -22.78
CA ILE A 735 -30.22 -4.75 -23.40
C ILE A 735 -29.07 -5.57 -23.95
N ILE A 736 -28.90 -6.78 -23.42
CA ILE A 736 -27.79 -7.69 -23.73
C ILE A 736 -28.38 -8.91 -24.43
N LYS A 737 -27.89 -9.25 -25.62
CA LYS A 737 -28.40 -10.34 -26.45
C LYS A 737 -27.27 -11.22 -26.96
N ALA A 738 -27.42 -12.54 -26.81
CA ALA A 738 -26.49 -13.52 -27.35
C ALA A 738 -26.59 -13.55 -28.88
N GLN A 739 -25.45 -13.62 -29.59
CA GLN A 739 -25.42 -13.78 -31.04
C GLN A 739 -25.28 -15.27 -31.42
N ASN A 740 -26.19 -15.79 -32.26
CA ASN A 740 -26.15 -17.18 -32.71
C ASN A 740 -25.00 -17.39 -33.71
N ALA A 741 -23.95 -18.14 -33.30
CA ALA A 741 -23.17 -19.09 -34.11
C ALA A 741 -21.77 -19.44 -33.52
N SER A 742 -21.28 -18.78 -32.48
CA SER A 742 -19.94 -19.08 -31.91
C SER A 742 -19.73 -18.47 -30.52
N VAL A 743 -20.74 -18.55 -29.65
CA VAL A 743 -20.59 -18.06 -28.27
C VAL A 743 -19.52 -18.91 -27.57
N THR A 744 -18.49 -18.28 -27.05
CA THR A 744 -17.52 -18.93 -26.17
C THR A 744 -18.26 -19.53 -24.97
N LYS A 745 -17.96 -20.78 -24.61
CA LYS A 745 -18.49 -21.37 -23.35
C LYS A 745 -18.02 -20.63 -22.10
N ASP A 746 -17.02 -19.77 -22.25
CA ASP A 746 -16.41 -18.94 -21.20
C ASP A 746 -16.98 -17.52 -21.18
N TYR A 747 -16.69 -16.81 -20.08
CA TYR A 747 -17.08 -15.41 -19.92
C TYR A 747 -16.44 -14.52 -20.99
N ALA A 748 -17.24 -13.59 -21.50
CA ALA A 748 -16.83 -12.50 -22.38
C ALA A 748 -16.94 -11.16 -21.64
N PHE A 749 -16.04 -10.23 -22.00
CA PHE A 749 -15.90 -8.95 -21.32
C PHE A 749 -16.07 -7.77 -22.27
N GLY A 750 -16.74 -6.72 -21.78
CA GLY A 750 -17.00 -5.46 -22.47
C GLY A 750 -17.10 -4.32 -21.46
N GLU A 751 -17.61 -3.17 -21.90
CA GLU A 751 -17.73 -1.98 -21.05
C GLU A 751 -18.79 -1.02 -21.56
N LEU A 752 -19.37 -0.28 -20.62
CA LEU A 752 -20.22 0.89 -20.83
C LEU A 752 -19.49 2.11 -20.27
N ILE A 753 -19.41 3.20 -21.03
CA ILE A 753 -18.87 4.48 -20.58
C ILE A 753 -19.92 5.56 -20.79
N TRP A 754 -20.22 6.34 -19.76
CA TRP A 754 -20.91 7.62 -19.91
C TRP A 754 -19.88 8.74 -20.01
N SER A 755 -19.82 9.42 -21.16
CA SER A 755 -18.90 10.52 -21.45
C SER A 755 -19.63 11.85 -21.52
N ASP A 756 -19.13 12.90 -20.87
CA ASP A 756 -19.61 14.27 -21.07
C ASP A 756 -18.85 15.03 -22.18
N ASP A 757 -17.99 14.32 -22.92
CA ASP A 757 -17.09 14.80 -23.98
C ASP A 757 -16.13 15.92 -23.53
N LYS A 758 -15.94 16.06 -22.21
CA LYS A 758 -15.04 17.04 -21.60
C LYS A 758 -14.06 16.37 -20.66
N HIS A 759 -14.52 16.01 -19.47
CA HIS A 759 -13.67 15.65 -18.34
C HIS A 759 -14.08 14.33 -17.69
N HIS A 760 -15.35 13.93 -17.80
CA HIS A 760 -15.87 12.76 -17.10
C HIS A 760 -16.02 11.56 -18.03
N GLN A 761 -15.49 10.42 -17.59
CA GLN A 761 -15.74 9.11 -18.18
C GLN A 761 -16.16 8.15 -17.07
N VAL A 762 -17.45 7.83 -17.01
CA VAL A 762 -18.02 6.95 -15.99
C VAL A 762 -18.10 5.54 -16.56
N ARG A 763 -17.06 4.74 -16.30
CA ARG A 763 -16.88 3.43 -16.92
C ARG A 763 -17.37 2.29 -16.03
N SER A 764 -18.16 1.39 -16.59
CA SER A 764 -18.67 0.19 -15.92
C SER A 764 -18.34 -1.05 -16.74
N PRO A 765 -17.62 -2.06 -16.19
CA PRO A 765 -17.34 -3.29 -16.91
C PRO A 765 -18.62 -4.12 -17.11
N ILE A 766 -18.71 -4.77 -18.27
CA ILE A 766 -19.78 -5.70 -18.64
C ILE A 766 -19.17 -7.10 -18.73
N VAL A 767 -19.72 -8.05 -17.96
CA VAL A 767 -19.23 -9.43 -17.88
C VAL A 767 -20.38 -10.38 -18.18
N VAL A 768 -20.25 -11.21 -19.21
CA VAL A 768 -21.38 -12.04 -19.69
C VAL A 768 -20.89 -13.44 -19.99
N LYS A 769 -21.65 -14.44 -19.56
CA LYS A 769 -21.50 -15.83 -20.02
C LYS A 769 -22.81 -16.27 -20.65
N ALA A 770 -22.79 -16.46 -21.96
CA ALA A 770 -23.96 -16.98 -22.68
C ALA A 770 -23.98 -18.52 -22.61
N VAL A 771 -25.19 -19.07 -22.53
CA VAL A 771 -25.49 -20.49 -22.29
C VAL A 771 -26.30 -21.11 -23.40
#